data_AF-A0A7D3VYS4-F1
#
_entry.id   AF-A0A7D3VYS4-F1
#
_cell.length_a   1.000
_cell.length_b   1.000
_cell.length_c   1.000
_cell.angle_alpha   90.00
_cell.angle_beta   90.00
_cell.angle_gamma   90.00
#
_symmetry.space_group_name_H-M   'P 1'
#
loop_
_entity.id
_entity.type
_entity.pdbx_description
1 polymer ?
#
loop_
_entity_poly.entity_id
_entity_poly.type
_entity_poly.pdbx_seq_one_letter_code
_entity_poly.pdbx_strand_id
1 'polypeptide(L)'
;MGSRWLVPTVVGAVLALLVAGALIDPVGFFALLGMPGRAVPATRWQVMPLAVYVPLLLAGTALVAGAFGHLGRRARFATVWAGFVLAAVVAKAVMALAATAPGLNVADLLWATSFTVPKAALYALIPAAATLPVRVGERPDEEPAHRAHWPIALIGVAVVAMTGPWMSSHWSRDLPHGLPSASPEGGAAGLLAGLLVLFLALARTQRTFARRSRTAAGAFLGGWLAAMWAGIALGVVQVVGLVVVDGPGAPLQTPAALWVRLGEGASLGAAVGWVPGLLALLAARGAFRWPAARTVQATALVAAVVVAGAAGAVAAARPEPPPAPRKAVVAAAGTELSALRVVRGKQPRIVDGQGRQVLLRGVNVNQLVDFYAPRPGVPTTLPLSEDDFAQMAALGLNVVRLGVSWSRIEPRPAQYDEGYLRQIDQAVAWAKKHGLYTVIDMHQDGWSNAPTPRGTSCPPGTSRMDGYDGAPAWATKTDGAPRCQFTGRDISPAGDRAFTNFYYDRDGVQSRLVKAWAMLAARFGADPAVAGFDPLNEPGFGEQAPLTSTLLLGRFYDRVLRAIRGAESRPHPLFVEPSIFWSGTGFDAAPRGSFASDPDIVFAPHLYAESITMDASLGLPVMTSVEHGFVLARRAAGDMPVWSGEWGFWGDDGPVADRLHRYARQEDDDAIGGAFWVWKQACGDPQNGTGPTGNGLNNLDCATGRFLPRDAAAVQEISRAFPHAAPGIITSLRSLPGAPRKFQLTGKTSAGGCTLEVWVPGNERPVPTATGIDQIGTRQVQGGWMLTGCAHGTYRLTLS
;
A
#
# COMPACT_ATOMS: atom_id res chain seq x y z
N MET A 1 -13.62 10.01 -45.84
CA MET A 1 -14.25 8.68 -45.66
C MET A 1 -15.72 8.86 -45.30
N GLY A 2 -16.62 8.03 -45.84
CA GLY A 2 -18.05 8.01 -45.46
C GLY A 2 -18.30 7.33 -44.11
N SER A 3 -19.48 7.52 -43.53
CA SER A 3 -19.85 7.03 -42.19
C SER A 3 -19.69 5.52 -41.97
N ARG A 4 -19.84 4.71 -43.03
CA ARG A 4 -19.63 3.24 -42.99
C ARG A 4 -18.22 2.80 -42.58
N TRP A 5 -17.23 3.68 -42.73
CA TRP A 5 -15.84 3.40 -42.37
C TRP A 5 -15.50 3.78 -40.93
N LEU A 6 -16.40 4.45 -40.20
CA LEU A 6 -16.11 4.95 -38.85
C LEU A 6 -15.71 3.83 -37.89
N VAL A 7 -16.55 2.80 -37.75
CA VAL A 7 -16.30 1.70 -36.81
C VAL A 7 -15.04 0.90 -37.20
N PRO A 8 -14.86 0.47 -38.47
CA PRO A 8 -13.62 -0.21 -38.88
C PRO A 8 -12.36 0.62 -38.63
N THR A 9 -12.38 1.93 -38.93
CA THR A 9 -11.23 2.81 -38.71
C THR A 9 -10.88 2.93 -37.23
N VAL A 10 -11.88 3.09 -36.35
CA VAL A 10 -11.67 3.17 -34.90
C VAL A 10 -11.14 1.84 -34.35
N VAL A 11 -11.74 0.71 -34.72
CA VAL A 11 -11.30 -0.63 -34.28
C VAL A 11 -9.89 -0.94 -34.77
N GLY A 12 -9.58 -0.62 -36.02
CA GLY A 12 -8.23 -0.76 -36.58
C GLY A 12 -7.19 0.08 -35.83
N ALA A 13 -7.55 1.31 -35.43
CA ALA A 13 -6.69 2.15 -34.61
C ALA A 13 -6.43 1.55 -33.22
N VAL A 14 -7.46 0.96 -32.58
CA VAL A 14 -7.29 0.26 -31.29
C VAL A 14 -6.38 -0.97 -31.44
N LEU A 15 -6.55 -1.78 -32.49
CA LEU A 15 -5.70 -2.95 -32.73
C LEU A 15 -4.23 -2.55 -32.95
N ALA A 16 -3.99 -1.56 -33.82
CA ALA A 16 -2.63 -1.04 -34.06
C ALA A 16 -2.00 -0.51 -32.77
N LEU A 17 -2.80 0.16 -31.93
CA LEU A 17 -2.37 0.69 -30.65
C LEU A 17 -1.99 -0.41 -29.64
N LEU A 18 -2.79 -1.48 -29.54
CA LEU A 18 -2.48 -2.61 -28.66
C LEU A 18 -1.21 -3.34 -29.11
N VAL A 19 -1.03 -3.55 -30.42
CA VAL A 19 0.18 -4.17 -30.97
C VAL A 19 1.41 -3.29 -30.72
N ALA A 20 1.31 -1.99 -31.03
CA ALA A 20 2.42 -1.06 -30.80
C ALA A 20 2.78 -0.95 -29.31
N GLY A 21 1.78 -0.88 -28.43
CA GLY A 21 1.99 -0.84 -26.97
C GLY A 21 2.71 -2.08 -26.46
N ALA A 22 2.27 -3.28 -26.87
CA ALA A 22 2.90 -4.54 -26.46
C ALA A 22 4.34 -4.69 -26.98
N LEU A 23 4.70 -4.02 -28.08
CA LEU A 23 6.06 -4.03 -28.64
C LEU A 23 6.99 -3.01 -27.96
N ILE A 24 6.47 -1.82 -27.64
CA ILE A 24 7.26 -0.71 -27.06
C ILE A 24 7.43 -0.88 -25.55
N ASP A 25 6.40 -1.36 -24.87
CA ASP A 25 6.39 -1.60 -23.43
C ASP A 25 5.83 -3.00 -23.17
N PRO A 26 6.67 -4.04 -23.33
CA PRO A 26 6.23 -5.42 -23.17
C PRO A 26 5.86 -5.75 -21.72
N VAL A 27 6.31 -4.98 -20.73
CA VAL A 27 5.94 -5.16 -19.31
C VAL A 27 4.51 -4.71 -19.06
N GLY A 28 4.00 -3.76 -19.84
CA GLY A 28 2.67 -3.17 -19.64
C GLY A 28 2.65 -2.14 -18.52
N PHE A 29 3.81 -1.59 -18.15
CA PHE A 29 3.91 -0.58 -17.12
C PHE A 29 3.18 0.72 -17.51
N PHE A 30 3.19 1.07 -18.80
CA PHE A 30 2.42 2.15 -19.43
C PHE A 30 1.42 1.65 -20.48
N ALA A 31 1.69 0.52 -21.14
CA ALA A 31 0.80 -0.05 -22.15
C ALA A 31 -0.49 -0.63 -21.55
N LEU A 32 -1.57 -0.60 -22.35
CA LEU A 32 -2.85 -1.22 -21.96
C LEU A 32 -2.80 -2.75 -21.92
N LEU A 33 -1.85 -3.33 -22.64
CA LEU A 33 -1.60 -4.77 -22.72
C LEU A 33 -0.08 -5.01 -22.80
N GLY A 34 0.49 -5.55 -21.72
CA GLY A 34 1.86 -6.06 -21.70
C GLY A 34 1.90 -7.54 -22.09
N MET A 35 2.98 -7.96 -22.74
CA MET A 35 3.31 -9.34 -23.12
C MET A 35 4.81 -9.61 -22.85
N PRO A 36 5.27 -9.63 -21.58
CA PRO A 36 6.70 -9.62 -21.29
C PRO A 36 7.40 -10.96 -21.52
N GLY A 37 6.65 -12.06 -21.56
CA GLY A 37 7.20 -13.42 -21.68
C GLY A 37 6.77 -14.13 -22.97
N ARG A 38 6.56 -15.44 -22.88
CA ARG A 38 6.12 -16.27 -24.03
C ARG A 38 4.84 -15.74 -24.67
N ALA A 39 4.81 -15.77 -26.00
CA ALA A 39 3.63 -15.40 -26.79
C ALA A 39 2.44 -16.36 -26.61
N VAL A 40 2.71 -17.61 -26.23
CA VAL A 40 1.67 -18.60 -25.91
C VAL A 40 1.45 -18.62 -24.40
N PRO A 41 0.28 -18.20 -23.89
CA PRO A 41 -0.06 -18.23 -22.47
C PRO A 41 0.02 -19.66 -21.89
N ALA A 42 0.57 -19.78 -20.68
CA ALA A 42 0.67 -21.05 -19.95
C ALA A 42 -0.36 -21.18 -18.83
N THR A 43 -0.99 -20.08 -18.42
CA THR A 43 -1.93 -20.05 -17.28
C THR A 43 -3.23 -19.37 -17.65
N ARG A 44 -4.29 -19.64 -16.87
CA ARG A 44 -5.58 -18.95 -17.01
C ARG A 44 -5.42 -17.43 -16.99
N TRP A 45 -4.69 -16.89 -16.03
CA TRP A 45 -4.52 -15.44 -15.89
C TRP A 45 -3.77 -14.81 -17.07
N GLN A 46 -2.87 -15.54 -17.74
CA GLN A 46 -2.17 -15.09 -18.95
C GLN A 46 -3.06 -15.13 -20.19
N VAL A 47 -4.04 -16.05 -20.25
CA VAL A 47 -4.98 -16.13 -21.38
C VAL A 47 -6.02 -15.01 -21.33
N MET A 48 -6.45 -14.59 -20.13
CA MET A 48 -7.57 -13.64 -19.99
C MET A 48 -7.37 -12.28 -20.69
N PRO A 49 -6.17 -11.66 -20.70
CA PRO A 49 -5.97 -10.44 -21.48
C PRO A 49 -6.32 -10.60 -22.96
N LEU A 50 -5.96 -11.72 -23.60
CA LEU A 50 -6.24 -11.96 -25.01
C LEU A 50 -7.66 -12.46 -25.26
N ALA A 51 -8.17 -13.34 -24.40
CA ALA A 51 -9.48 -13.97 -24.57
C ALA A 51 -10.66 -13.10 -24.11
N VAL A 52 -10.42 -12.14 -23.21
CA VAL A 52 -11.47 -11.35 -22.57
C VAL A 52 -11.24 -9.85 -22.76
N TYR A 53 -10.08 -9.33 -22.34
CA TYR A 53 -9.84 -7.88 -22.37
C TYR A 53 -9.85 -7.31 -23.79
N VAL A 54 -9.07 -7.89 -24.70
CA VAL A 54 -8.97 -7.40 -26.08
C VAL A 54 -10.32 -7.44 -26.81
N PRO A 55 -11.08 -8.57 -26.86
CA PRO A 55 -12.38 -8.61 -27.53
C PRO A 55 -13.38 -7.61 -26.95
N LEU A 56 -13.45 -7.48 -25.62
CA LEU A 56 -14.38 -6.55 -24.97
C LEU A 56 -14.01 -5.08 -25.21
N LEU A 57 -12.72 -4.74 -25.20
CA LEU A 57 -12.27 -3.39 -25.52
C LEU A 57 -12.64 -3.02 -26.96
N LEU A 58 -12.41 -3.91 -27.91
CA LEU A 58 -12.74 -3.70 -29.33
C LEU A 58 -14.26 -3.58 -29.53
N ALA A 59 -15.03 -4.51 -28.97
CA ALA A 59 -16.49 -4.51 -29.08
C ALA A 59 -17.12 -3.28 -28.40
N GLY A 60 -16.66 -2.93 -27.20
CA GLY A 60 -17.12 -1.75 -26.46
C GLY A 60 -16.82 -0.45 -27.21
N THR A 61 -15.60 -0.31 -27.74
CA THR A 61 -15.21 0.87 -28.52
C THR A 61 -16.00 0.96 -29.84
N ALA A 62 -16.21 -0.18 -30.52
CA ALA A 62 -17.04 -0.26 -31.72
C ALA A 62 -18.49 0.16 -31.45
N LEU A 63 -19.07 -0.31 -30.34
CA LEU A 63 -20.42 0.04 -29.92
C LEU A 63 -20.57 1.55 -29.68
N VAL A 64 -19.60 2.17 -29.00
CA VAL A 64 -19.57 3.62 -28.75
C VAL A 64 -19.46 4.39 -30.07
N ALA A 65 -18.51 4.01 -30.93
CA ALA A 65 -18.31 4.66 -32.23
C ALA A 65 -19.55 4.55 -33.12
N GLY A 66 -20.26 3.42 -33.08
CA GLY A 66 -21.54 3.25 -33.77
C GLY A 66 -22.66 4.10 -33.17
N ALA A 67 -22.80 4.11 -31.85
CA ALA A 67 -23.87 4.82 -31.14
C ALA A 67 -23.78 6.35 -31.32
N PHE A 68 -22.56 6.90 -31.27
CA PHE A 68 -22.31 8.35 -31.36
C PHE A 68 -21.71 8.80 -32.70
N GLY A 69 -21.63 7.90 -33.69
CA GLY A 69 -21.01 8.18 -34.98
C GLY A 69 -21.69 9.27 -35.81
N HIS A 70 -22.96 9.55 -35.50
CA HIS A 70 -23.77 10.59 -36.14
C HIS A 70 -23.43 12.01 -35.67
N LEU A 71 -22.66 12.17 -34.58
CA LEU A 71 -22.32 13.48 -34.03
C LEU A 71 -21.31 14.22 -34.89
N GLY A 72 -21.34 15.55 -34.78
CA GLY A 72 -20.33 16.43 -35.37
C GLY A 72 -18.91 16.14 -34.84
N ARG A 73 -17.90 16.61 -35.55
CA ARG A 73 -16.49 16.18 -35.37
C ARG A 73 -16.00 16.25 -33.92
N ARG A 74 -16.28 17.37 -33.22
CA ARG A 74 -15.85 17.60 -31.82
C ARG A 74 -16.56 16.68 -30.82
N ALA A 75 -17.88 16.54 -30.95
CA ALA A 75 -18.68 15.74 -30.04
C ALA A 75 -18.42 14.23 -30.24
N ARG A 76 -18.19 13.80 -31.48
CA ARG A 76 -17.78 12.43 -31.80
C ARG A 76 -16.42 12.08 -31.22
N PHE A 77 -15.43 12.97 -31.35
CA PHE A 77 -14.13 12.79 -30.71
C PHE A 77 -14.27 12.57 -29.20
N ALA A 78 -14.98 13.47 -28.51
CA ALA A 78 -15.15 13.39 -27.06
C ALA A 78 -15.91 12.15 -26.58
N THR A 79 -16.92 11.71 -27.33
CA THR A 79 -17.72 10.51 -26.98
C THR A 79 -16.97 9.21 -27.24
N VAL A 80 -16.22 9.11 -28.34
CA VAL A 80 -15.34 7.94 -28.60
C VAL A 80 -14.20 7.89 -27.59
N TRP A 81 -13.61 9.03 -27.25
CA TRP A 81 -12.58 9.11 -26.20
C TRP A 81 -13.12 8.58 -24.86
N ALA A 82 -14.24 9.12 -24.38
CA ALA A 82 -14.81 8.74 -23.10
C ALA A 82 -15.31 7.27 -23.10
N GLY A 83 -15.90 6.82 -24.21
CA GLY A 83 -16.37 5.45 -24.33
C GLY A 83 -15.26 4.41 -24.46
N PHE A 84 -14.11 4.77 -25.04
CA PHE A 84 -12.92 3.91 -25.00
C PHE A 84 -12.44 3.71 -23.56
N VAL A 85 -12.35 4.79 -22.77
CA VAL A 85 -11.97 4.71 -21.35
C VAL A 85 -12.93 3.80 -20.59
N LEU A 86 -14.24 3.99 -20.77
CA LEU A 86 -15.25 3.12 -20.16
C LEU A 86 -15.08 1.66 -20.58
N ALA A 87 -14.90 1.40 -21.88
CA ALA A 87 -14.70 0.06 -22.42
C ALA A 87 -13.44 -0.61 -21.84
N ALA A 88 -12.34 0.14 -21.68
CA ALA A 88 -11.12 -0.36 -21.08
C ALA A 88 -11.30 -0.76 -19.62
N VAL A 89 -11.97 0.07 -18.80
CA VAL A 89 -12.26 -0.25 -17.39
C VAL A 89 -13.13 -1.50 -17.28
N VAL A 90 -14.24 -1.55 -18.02
CA VAL A 90 -15.16 -2.69 -17.98
C VAL A 90 -14.48 -3.97 -18.48
N ALA A 91 -13.74 -3.89 -19.60
CA ALA A 91 -13.00 -5.04 -20.13
C ALA A 91 -11.96 -5.54 -19.11
N LYS A 92 -11.25 -4.64 -18.44
CA LYS A 92 -10.23 -4.99 -17.43
C LYS A 92 -10.88 -5.64 -16.21
N ALA A 93 -12.03 -5.13 -15.75
CA ALA A 93 -12.78 -5.70 -14.64
C ALA A 93 -13.26 -7.13 -14.95
N VAL A 94 -13.84 -7.36 -16.13
CA VAL A 94 -14.30 -8.70 -16.55
C VAL A 94 -13.11 -9.65 -16.73
N MET A 95 -12.00 -9.18 -17.30
CA MET A 95 -10.75 -9.95 -17.40
C MET A 95 -10.21 -10.34 -16.02
N ALA A 96 -10.17 -9.40 -15.07
CA ALA A 96 -9.68 -9.65 -13.71
C ALA A 96 -10.59 -10.64 -12.95
N LEU A 97 -11.91 -10.51 -13.08
CA LEU A 97 -12.87 -11.49 -12.56
C LEU A 97 -12.62 -12.88 -13.17
N ALA A 98 -12.48 -12.95 -14.49
CA ALA A 98 -12.21 -14.19 -15.18
C ALA A 98 -10.83 -14.78 -14.84
N ALA A 99 -9.84 -13.97 -14.47
CA ALA A 99 -8.52 -14.44 -14.07
C ALA A 99 -8.48 -14.94 -12.62
N THR A 100 -9.23 -14.31 -11.71
CA THR A 100 -9.13 -14.53 -10.26
C THR A 100 -10.25 -15.37 -9.64
N ALA A 101 -11.31 -15.69 -10.41
CA ALA A 101 -12.46 -16.43 -9.89
C ALA A 101 -12.17 -17.92 -9.61
N PRO A 102 -12.67 -18.50 -8.51
CA PRO A 102 -13.46 -17.84 -7.45
C PRO A 102 -12.57 -17.12 -6.42
N GLY A 103 -13.09 -16.05 -5.80
CA GLY A 103 -12.61 -15.63 -4.47
C GLY A 103 -12.16 -14.18 -4.28
N LEU A 104 -12.33 -13.27 -5.24
CA LEU A 104 -12.20 -11.82 -4.98
C LEU A 104 -13.59 -11.18 -5.04
N ASN A 105 -13.81 -10.17 -4.20
CA ASN A 105 -15.03 -9.37 -4.23
C ASN A 105 -15.09 -8.57 -5.55
N VAL A 106 -16.25 -8.56 -6.20
CA VAL A 106 -16.48 -7.79 -7.45
C VAL A 106 -16.25 -6.29 -7.23
N ALA A 107 -16.60 -5.74 -6.07
CA ALA A 107 -16.35 -4.34 -5.75
C ALA A 107 -14.84 -4.03 -5.69
N ASP A 108 -14.04 -4.89 -5.05
CA ASP A 108 -12.59 -4.74 -5.01
C ASP A 108 -11.97 -4.85 -6.41
N LEU A 109 -12.42 -5.81 -7.22
CA LEU A 109 -11.96 -5.96 -8.60
C LEU A 109 -12.25 -4.71 -9.43
N LEU A 110 -13.45 -4.14 -9.31
CA LEU A 110 -13.81 -2.89 -9.97
C LEU A 110 -12.94 -1.72 -9.48
N TRP A 111 -12.70 -1.63 -8.18
CA TRP A 111 -11.79 -0.64 -7.58
C TRP A 111 -10.38 -0.78 -8.18
N ALA A 112 -9.77 -1.96 -8.17
CA ALA A 112 -8.39 -2.14 -8.62
C ALA A 112 -8.23 -1.86 -10.13
N THR A 113 -9.22 -2.25 -10.94
CA THR A 113 -9.13 -2.15 -12.40
C THR A 113 -9.30 -0.71 -12.92
N SER A 114 -9.85 0.20 -12.12
CA SER A 114 -10.03 1.60 -12.51
C SER A 114 -8.75 2.42 -12.53
N PHE A 115 -7.66 1.93 -11.94
CA PHE A 115 -6.33 2.53 -12.10
C PHE A 115 -5.83 2.47 -13.56
N THR A 116 -6.52 1.71 -14.43
CA THR A 116 -6.34 1.76 -15.88
C THR A 116 -6.84 3.07 -16.50
N VAL A 117 -7.70 3.84 -15.82
CA VAL A 117 -8.39 5.02 -16.39
C VAL A 117 -7.42 6.05 -16.97
N PRO A 118 -6.39 6.51 -16.25
CA PRO A 118 -5.56 7.57 -16.80
C PRO A 118 -4.69 7.09 -17.97
N LYS A 119 -4.21 5.83 -17.94
CA LYS A 119 -3.58 5.18 -19.10
C LYS A 119 -4.57 5.11 -20.27
N ALA A 120 -5.76 4.58 -20.06
CA ALA A 120 -6.80 4.49 -21.08
C ALA A 120 -7.17 5.86 -21.65
N ALA A 121 -7.19 6.91 -20.83
CA ALA A 121 -7.48 8.28 -21.23
C ALA A 121 -6.42 8.85 -22.18
N LEU A 122 -5.14 8.59 -21.93
CA LEU A 122 -4.06 8.96 -22.84
C LEU A 122 -4.16 8.18 -24.16
N TYR A 123 -4.33 6.87 -24.08
CA TYR A 123 -4.42 5.98 -25.24
C TYR A 123 -5.68 6.25 -26.08
N ALA A 124 -6.79 6.67 -25.45
CA ALA A 124 -8.05 7.00 -26.10
C ALA A 124 -7.95 8.13 -27.12
N LEU A 125 -6.91 8.98 -27.05
CA LEU A 125 -6.67 10.07 -28.00
C LEU A 125 -6.53 9.55 -29.44
N ILE A 126 -5.93 8.37 -29.61
CA ILE A 126 -5.68 7.75 -30.93
C ILE A 126 -6.98 7.28 -31.60
N PRO A 127 -7.79 6.38 -31.01
CA PRO A 127 -9.06 5.99 -31.61
C PRO A 127 -10.05 7.16 -31.72
N ALA A 128 -10.01 8.14 -30.82
CA ALA A 128 -10.81 9.35 -30.95
C ALA A 128 -10.36 10.22 -32.14
N ALA A 129 -9.06 10.42 -32.34
CA ALA A 129 -8.49 11.17 -33.46
C ALA A 129 -8.77 10.48 -34.81
N ALA A 130 -8.81 9.15 -34.83
CA ALA A 130 -9.16 8.35 -36.01
C ALA A 130 -10.59 8.65 -36.53
N THR A 131 -11.46 9.27 -35.72
CA THR A 131 -12.79 9.71 -36.15
C THR A 131 -12.81 11.04 -36.90
N LEU A 132 -11.76 11.86 -36.78
CA LEU A 132 -11.69 13.22 -37.36
C LEU A 132 -11.80 13.27 -38.90
N PRO A 133 -11.17 12.36 -39.69
CA PRO A 133 -11.27 12.39 -41.16
C PRO A 133 -12.59 11.84 -41.72
N VAL A 134 -13.48 11.31 -40.87
CA VAL A 134 -14.78 10.79 -41.28
C VAL A 134 -15.77 11.95 -41.44
N ARG A 135 -16.29 12.13 -42.67
CA ARG A 135 -17.32 13.13 -42.94
C ARG A 135 -18.68 12.52 -42.66
N VAL A 136 -19.45 13.16 -41.79
CA VAL A 136 -20.82 12.79 -41.42
C VAL A 136 -21.65 14.06 -41.50
N GLY A 137 -22.88 13.98 -41.99
CA GLY A 137 -23.78 15.13 -42.02
C GLY A 137 -24.05 15.62 -40.59
N GLU A 138 -23.69 16.87 -40.29
CA GLU A 138 -24.00 17.48 -39.01
C GLU A 138 -25.50 17.74 -38.95
N ARG A 139 -26.14 17.24 -37.89
CA ARG A 139 -27.52 17.62 -37.54
C ARG A 139 -27.44 18.42 -36.25
N PRO A 140 -28.15 19.55 -36.14
CA PRO A 140 -28.11 20.40 -34.95
C PRO A 140 -28.48 19.61 -33.68
N ASP A 141 -27.94 20.05 -32.54
CA ASP A 141 -28.32 19.56 -31.22
C ASP A 141 -29.78 19.94 -30.98
N GLU A 142 -30.66 18.94 -30.93
CA GLU A 142 -32.08 19.13 -30.63
C GLU A 142 -32.30 19.20 -29.10
N GLU A 143 -33.44 19.75 -28.69
CA GLU A 143 -33.89 19.62 -27.28
C GLU A 143 -33.84 18.14 -26.88
N PRO A 144 -33.35 17.81 -25.68
CA PRO A 144 -33.22 16.42 -25.26
C PRO A 144 -34.57 15.71 -25.36
N ALA A 145 -34.56 14.49 -25.89
CA ALA A 145 -35.78 13.68 -26.11
C ALA A 145 -36.61 13.49 -24.83
N HIS A 146 -36.00 13.63 -23.65
CA HIS A 146 -36.66 13.60 -22.35
C HIS A 146 -35.96 14.54 -21.35
N ARG A 147 -36.73 15.16 -20.44
CA ARG A 147 -36.21 16.04 -19.37
C ARG A 147 -35.88 15.31 -18.06
N ALA A 148 -35.75 13.98 -18.08
CA ALA A 148 -35.59 13.14 -16.89
C ALA A 148 -34.18 13.15 -16.24
N HIS A 149 -33.31 14.12 -16.55
CA HIS A 149 -31.93 14.16 -16.04
C HIS A 149 -31.86 14.30 -14.51
N TRP A 150 -32.73 15.10 -13.90
CA TRP A 150 -32.82 15.22 -12.44
C TRP A 150 -33.30 13.92 -11.76
N PRO A 151 -34.41 13.28 -12.19
CA PRO A 151 -34.80 11.97 -11.69
C PRO A 151 -33.74 10.88 -11.83
N ILE A 152 -33.09 10.80 -13.00
CA ILE A 152 -32.03 9.82 -13.26
C ILE A 152 -30.86 10.04 -12.30
N ALA A 153 -30.46 11.30 -12.10
CA ALA A 153 -29.39 11.63 -11.17
C ALA A 153 -29.75 11.31 -9.72
N LEU A 154 -30.98 11.60 -9.29
CA LEU A 154 -31.45 11.30 -7.95
C LEU A 154 -31.42 9.79 -7.68
N ILE A 155 -31.98 8.98 -8.58
CA ILE A 155 -32.00 7.52 -8.40
C ILE A 155 -30.59 6.95 -8.45
N GLY A 156 -29.74 7.44 -9.36
CA GLY A 156 -28.35 7.02 -9.44
C GLY A 156 -27.59 7.29 -8.13
N VAL A 157 -27.73 8.48 -7.55
CA VAL A 157 -27.11 8.83 -6.27
C VAL A 157 -27.74 8.09 -5.10
N ALA A 158 -29.06 7.84 -5.12
CA ALA A 158 -29.72 7.01 -4.12
C ALA A 158 -29.14 5.59 -4.10
N VAL A 159 -28.89 5.00 -5.27
CA VAL A 159 -28.20 3.70 -5.37
C VAL A 159 -26.79 3.80 -4.81
N VAL A 160 -26.01 4.84 -5.13
CA VAL A 160 -24.68 5.04 -4.52
C VAL A 160 -24.76 5.14 -3.00
N ALA A 161 -25.74 5.86 -2.44
CA ALA A 161 -25.91 6.00 -1.00
C ALA A 161 -26.32 4.67 -0.34
N MET A 162 -27.24 3.91 -0.95
CA MET A 162 -27.72 2.63 -0.44
C MET A 162 -26.67 1.53 -0.55
N THR A 163 -25.92 1.51 -1.65
CA THR A 163 -24.81 0.57 -1.86
C THR A 163 -23.52 1.05 -1.22
N GLY A 164 -23.46 2.28 -0.72
CA GLY A 164 -22.25 2.92 -0.26
C GLY A 164 -21.50 2.16 0.83
N PRO A 165 -22.16 1.67 1.89
CA PRO A 165 -21.51 0.81 2.88
C PRO A 165 -20.85 -0.45 2.30
N TRP A 166 -21.29 -0.94 1.14
CA TRP A 166 -20.78 -2.15 0.48
C TRP A 166 -19.88 -1.88 -0.74
N MET A 167 -20.09 -0.80 -1.50
CA MET A 167 -19.30 -0.47 -2.69
C MET A 167 -18.41 0.74 -2.45
N SER A 168 -18.92 1.83 -1.88
CA SER A 168 -18.15 3.06 -1.73
C SER A 168 -17.19 3.10 -0.56
N SER A 169 -17.40 2.27 0.46
CA SER A 169 -16.42 1.96 1.52
C SER A 169 -15.12 1.35 0.98
N HIS A 170 -15.06 0.99 -0.30
CA HIS A 170 -13.85 0.55 -0.98
C HIS A 170 -13.10 1.69 -1.66
N TRP A 171 -13.66 2.90 -1.76
CA TRP A 171 -13.01 4.09 -2.30
C TRP A 171 -12.78 5.10 -1.18
N SER A 172 -11.67 5.85 -1.24
CA SER A 172 -11.46 6.98 -0.33
C SER A 172 -11.29 6.65 1.17
N ARG A 173 -10.78 5.46 1.52
CA ARG A 173 -10.46 5.06 2.92
C ARG A 173 -9.35 5.92 3.54
N ASP A 174 -8.47 6.38 2.67
CA ASP A 174 -7.32 7.23 2.96
C ASP A 174 -7.64 8.72 2.75
N LEU A 175 -8.90 9.12 2.88
CA LEU A 175 -9.27 10.54 2.95
C LEU A 175 -9.45 10.99 4.41
N PRO A 176 -8.99 12.20 4.75
CA PRO A 176 -9.36 12.86 6.00
C PRO A 176 -10.88 12.93 6.20
N HIS A 177 -11.32 12.77 7.45
CA HIS A 177 -12.73 12.97 7.81
C HIS A 177 -13.24 14.34 7.38
N GLY A 178 -14.47 14.39 6.87
CA GLY A 178 -15.14 15.62 6.43
C GLY A 178 -14.91 15.98 4.96
N LEU A 179 -13.95 15.37 4.26
CA LEU A 179 -13.81 15.57 2.82
C LEU A 179 -14.97 14.93 2.03
N PRO A 180 -15.39 15.53 0.90
CA PRO A 180 -16.41 14.96 0.03
C PRO A 180 -16.07 13.51 -0.35
N SER A 181 -16.88 12.57 0.11
CA SER A 181 -16.64 11.14 -0.09
C SER A 181 -17.93 10.43 -0.44
N ALA A 182 -17.82 9.36 -1.24
CA ALA A 182 -18.93 8.44 -1.39
C ALA A 182 -19.00 7.46 -0.21
N SER A 183 -17.93 7.32 0.58
CA SER A 183 -17.79 6.40 1.70
C SER A 183 -18.38 6.99 3.00
N PRO A 184 -19.11 6.19 3.80
CA PRO A 184 -19.50 6.56 5.16
C PRO A 184 -18.32 6.86 6.10
N GLU A 185 -17.13 6.31 5.82
CA GLU A 185 -15.90 6.54 6.61
C GLU A 185 -15.47 8.02 6.57
N GLY A 186 -15.85 8.75 5.53
CA GLY A 186 -15.65 10.22 5.46
C GLY A 186 -16.48 11.01 6.49
N GLY A 187 -17.32 10.34 7.27
CA GLY A 187 -18.27 10.96 8.21
C GLY A 187 -19.51 11.52 7.49
N ALA A 188 -20.55 11.85 8.27
CA ALA A 188 -21.84 12.28 7.71
C ALA A 188 -21.71 13.52 6.81
N ALA A 189 -20.93 14.52 7.20
CA ALA A 189 -20.71 15.72 6.41
C ALA A 189 -19.98 15.44 5.09
N GLY A 190 -18.90 14.64 5.14
CA GLY A 190 -18.14 14.23 3.96
C GLY A 190 -18.99 13.41 2.98
N LEU A 191 -19.78 12.47 3.51
CA LEU A 191 -20.71 11.66 2.72
C LEU A 191 -21.77 12.53 2.00
N LEU A 192 -22.42 13.43 2.74
CA LEU A 192 -23.44 14.33 2.16
C LEU A 192 -22.86 15.25 1.09
N ALA A 193 -21.67 15.81 1.33
CA ALA A 193 -20.98 16.64 0.35
C ALA A 193 -20.61 15.83 -0.91
N GLY A 194 -20.11 14.60 -0.74
CA GLY A 194 -19.79 13.72 -1.87
C GLY A 194 -21.01 13.34 -2.70
N LEU A 195 -22.13 12.97 -2.06
CA LEU A 195 -23.39 12.66 -2.74
C LEU A 195 -23.94 13.89 -3.48
N LEU A 196 -23.80 15.09 -2.93
CA LEU A 196 -24.20 16.33 -3.60
C LEU A 196 -23.37 16.59 -4.87
N VAL A 197 -22.04 16.42 -4.80
CA VAL A 197 -21.16 16.56 -5.96
C VAL A 197 -21.56 15.57 -7.05
N LEU A 198 -21.75 14.30 -6.69
CA LEU A 198 -22.21 13.26 -7.62
C LEU A 198 -23.55 13.62 -8.26
N PHE A 199 -24.52 14.09 -7.47
CA PHE A 199 -25.85 14.45 -7.97
C PHE A 199 -25.79 15.58 -9.00
N LEU A 200 -25.11 16.67 -8.68
CA LEU A 200 -25.01 17.83 -9.55
C LEU A 200 -24.24 17.49 -10.84
N ALA A 201 -23.11 16.78 -10.70
CA ALA A 201 -22.30 16.37 -11.83
C ALA A 201 -23.04 15.37 -12.73
N LEU A 202 -23.75 14.39 -12.15
CA LEU A 202 -24.55 13.42 -12.88
C LEU A 202 -25.72 14.09 -13.60
N ALA A 203 -26.48 14.97 -12.94
CA ALA A 203 -27.59 15.69 -13.58
C ALA A 203 -27.12 16.52 -14.78
N ARG A 204 -25.98 17.21 -14.63
CA ARG A 204 -25.41 18.05 -15.70
C ARG A 204 -24.87 17.24 -16.87
N THR A 205 -24.12 16.18 -16.59
CA THR A 205 -23.55 15.30 -17.63
C THR A 205 -24.65 14.50 -18.32
N GLN A 206 -25.65 14.02 -17.58
CA GLN A 206 -26.80 13.32 -18.12
C GLN A 206 -27.58 14.19 -19.11
N ARG A 207 -27.84 15.46 -18.77
CA ARG A 207 -28.49 16.41 -19.69
C ARG A 207 -27.67 16.58 -20.98
N THR A 208 -26.34 16.55 -20.87
CA THR A 208 -25.44 16.68 -22.03
C THR A 208 -25.49 15.45 -22.92
N PHE A 209 -25.40 14.24 -22.35
CA PHE A 209 -25.46 13.01 -23.14
C PHE A 209 -26.85 12.70 -23.67
N ALA A 210 -27.92 13.09 -22.97
CA ALA A 210 -29.30 12.96 -23.47
C ALA A 210 -29.53 13.73 -24.77
N ARG A 211 -28.92 14.92 -24.94
CA ARG A 211 -28.96 15.70 -26.20
C ARG A 211 -28.20 15.02 -27.35
N ARG A 212 -27.17 14.25 -27.01
CA ARG A 212 -26.28 13.57 -27.97
C ARG A 212 -26.73 12.16 -28.32
N SER A 213 -27.78 11.66 -27.68
CA SER A 213 -28.23 10.28 -27.79
C SER A 213 -29.49 10.19 -28.65
N ARG A 214 -29.41 9.48 -29.78
CA ARG A 214 -30.55 9.27 -30.70
C ARG A 214 -30.96 7.81 -30.84
N THR A 215 -30.19 6.90 -30.27
CA THR A 215 -30.44 5.46 -30.30
C THR A 215 -30.60 4.93 -28.89
N ALA A 216 -31.24 3.77 -28.74
CA ALA A 216 -31.30 3.05 -27.48
C ALA A 216 -29.89 2.83 -26.88
N ALA A 217 -28.94 2.40 -27.71
CA ALA A 217 -27.55 2.21 -27.32
C ALA A 217 -26.89 3.54 -26.88
N GLY A 218 -27.12 4.64 -27.61
CA GLY A 218 -26.62 5.96 -27.25
C GLY A 218 -27.18 6.45 -25.91
N ALA A 219 -28.48 6.26 -25.65
CA ALA A 219 -29.11 6.66 -24.39
C ALA A 219 -28.54 5.87 -23.21
N PHE A 220 -28.39 4.55 -23.36
CA PHE A 220 -27.77 3.69 -22.35
C PHE A 220 -26.31 4.09 -22.06
N LEU A 221 -25.48 4.17 -23.09
CA LEU A 221 -24.08 4.56 -22.96
C LEU A 221 -23.92 5.99 -22.45
N GLY A 222 -24.80 6.90 -22.85
CA GLY A 222 -24.83 8.27 -22.39
C GLY A 222 -25.05 8.38 -20.88
N GLY A 223 -25.98 7.58 -20.34
CA GLY A 223 -26.20 7.48 -18.90
C GLY A 223 -25.03 6.90 -18.13
N TRP A 224 -24.37 5.88 -18.71
CA TRP A 224 -23.19 5.29 -18.09
C TRP A 224 -21.99 6.25 -18.10
N LEU A 225 -21.74 6.92 -19.23
CA LEU A 225 -20.69 7.94 -19.35
C LEU A 225 -20.94 9.13 -18.41
N ALA A 226 -22.21 9.53 -18.22
CA ALA A 226 -22.57 10.56 -17.26
C ALA A 226 -22.17 10.18 -15.82
N ALA A 227 -22.41 8.93 -15.42
CA ALA A 227 -21.99 8.42 -14.11
C ALA A 227 -20.46 8.41 -13.94
N MET A 228 -19.72 7.96 -14.96
CA MET A 228 -18.25 7.96 -14.95
C MET A 228 -17.69 9.38 -14.76
N TRP A 229 -18.23 10.36 -15.49
CA TRP A 229 -17.84 11.77 -15.35
C TRP A 229 -18.21 12.36 -13.99
N ALA A 230 -19.35 11.97 -13.43
CA ALA A 230 -19.76 12.43 -12.10
C ALA A 230 -18.79 11.93 -11.01
N GLY A 231 -18.38 10.67 -11.09
CA GLY A 231 -17.37 10.12 -10.19
C GLY A 231 -16.00 10.79 -10.36
N ILE A 232 -15.55 11.03 -11.61
CA ILE A 232 -14.34 11.82 -11.89
C ILE A 232 -14.41 13.21 -11.24
N ALA A 233 -15.55 13.89 -11.32
CA ALA A 233 -15.74 15.19 -10.70
C ALA A 233 -15.61 15.13 -9.17
N LEU A 234 -16.12 14.07 -8.53
CA LEU A 234 -15.88 13.82 -7.10
C LEU A 234 -14.39 13.68 -6.80
N GLY A 235 -13.65 12.92 -7.61
CA GLY A 235 -12.20 12.75 -7.44
C GLY A 235 -11.43 14.07 -7.54
N VAL A 236 -11.79 14.96 -8.48
CA VAL A 236 -11.18 16.30 -8.58
C VAL A 236 -11.45 17.13 -7.32
N VAL A 237 -12.69 17.12 -6.82
CA VAL A 237 -13.05 17.83 -5.58
C VAL A 237 -12.28 17.29 -4.38
N GLN A 238 -12.08 15.98 -4.29
CA GLN A 238 -11.29 15.34 -3.25
C GLN A 238 -9.85 15.82 -3.24
N VAL A 239 -9.21 15.95 -4.41
CA VAL A 239 -7.82 16.42 -4.54
C VAL A 239 -7.69 17.87 -4.11
N VAL A 240 -8.62 18.72 -4.52
CA VAL A 240 -8.66 20.12 -4.06
C VAL A 240 -8.79 20.15 -2.53
N GLY A 241 -9.64 19.31 -1.96
CA GLY A 241 -9.76 19.16 -0.50
C GLY A 241 -8.47 18.69 0.17
N LEU A 242 -7.80 17.68 -0.41
CA LEU A 242 -6.51 17.18 0.10
C LEU A 242 -5.44 18.27 0.07
N VAL A 243 -5.30 19.04 -1.01
CA VAL A 243 -4.33 20.16 -1.06
C VAL A 243 -4.57 21.18 0.06
N VAL A 244 -5.82 21.40 0.44
CA VAL A 244 -6.18 22.31 1.55
C VAL A 244 -5.87 21.70 2.92
N VAL A 245 -6.15 20.41 3.12
CA VAL A 245 -5.97 19.73 4.41
C VAL A 245 -4.51 19.37 4.67
N ASP A 246 -3.84 18.81 3.68
CA ASP A 246 -2.48 18.27 3.76
C ASP A 246 -1.43 19.35 3.47
N GLY A 247 -1.83 20.48 2.86
CA GLY A 247 -0.94 21.54 2.41
C GLY A 247 -0.15 21.15 1.15
N PRO A 248 0.69 22.06 0.61
CA PRO A 248 1.46 21.82 -0.62
C PRO A 248 2.73 20.98 -0.36
N GLY A 249 2.72 20.07 0.63
CA GLY A 249 3.91 19.45 1.23
C GLY A 249 4.87 18.74 0.27
N ALA A 250 4.42 18.39 -0.94
CA ALA A 250 5.27 17.93 -2.04
C ALA A 250 4.64 18.20 -3.42
N PRO A 251 5.41 18.68 -4.42
CA PRO A 251 4.89 19.05 -5.74
C PRO A 251 4.43 17.84 -6.59
N LEU A 252 5.04 16.66 -6.43
CA LEU A 252 4.64 15.45 -7.18
C LEU A 252 3.51 14.67 -6.50
N GLN A 253 3.26 14.88 -5.21
CA GLN A 253 2.15 14.24 -4.50
C GLN A 253 0.79 14.67 -5.06
N THR A 254 0.59 15.97 -5.33
CA THR A 254 -0.71 16.48 -5.80
C THR A 254 -1.14 15.85 -7.13
N PRO A 255 -0.28 15.81 -8.17
CA PRO A 255 -0.56 15.07 -9.39
C PRO A 255 -0.82 13.58 -9.16
N ALA A 256 -0.11 12.92 -8.25
CA ALA A 256 -0.33 11.51 -7.94
C ALA A 256 -1.66 11.26 -7.21
N ALA A 257 -2.00 12.10 -6.23
CA ALA A 257 -3.30 12.08 -5.58
C ALA A 257 -4.41 12.31 -6.61
N LEU A 258 -4.22 13.24 -7.55
CA LEU A 258 -5.16 13.44 -8.66
C LEU A 258 -5.34 12.17 -9.48
N TRP A 259 -4.25 11.52 -9.87
CA TRP A 259 -4.30 10.25 -10.60
C TRP A 259 -5.13 9.19 -9.87
N VAL A 260 -4.84 8.98 -8.58
CA VAL A 260 -5.55 8.02 -7.73
C VAL A 260 -7.04 8.36 -7.67
N ARG A 261 -7.40 9.61 -7.34
CA ARG A 261 -8.81 10.00 -7.16
C ARG A 261 -9.61 10.02 -8.46
N LEU A 262 -8.98 10.34 -9.59
CA LEU A 262 -9.63 10.21 -10.90
C LEU A 262 -9.95 8.75 -11.21
N GLY A 263 -9.01 7.84 -10.93
CA GLY A 263 -9.21 6.40 -11.07
C GLY A 263 -10.33 5.88 -10.16
N GLU A 264 -10.31 6.23 -8.88
CA GLU A 264 -11.35 5.85 -7.92
C GLU A 264 -12.74 6.37 -8.33
N GLY A 265 -12.84 7.66 -8.66
CA GLY A 265 -14.07 8.28 -9.10
C GLY A 265 -14.63 7.65 -10.38
N ALA A 266 -13.78 7.42 -11.37
CA ALA A 266 -14.18 6.75 -12.60
C ALA A 266 -14.64 5.30 -12.34
N SER A 267 -14.03 4.58 -11.38
CA SER A 267 -14.48 3.26 -10.94
C SER A 267 -15.90 3.29 -10.41
N LEU A 268 -16.17 4.22 -9.47
CA LEU A 268 -17.47 4.38 -8.84
C LEU A 268 -18.53 4.60 -9.92
N GLY A 269 -18.26 5.52 -10.85
CA GLY A 269 -19.17 5.81 -11.96
C GLY A 269 -19.32 4.65 -12.95
N ALA A 270 -18.26 3.90 -13.23
CA ALA A 270 -18.32 2.70 -14.07
C ALA A 270 -19.15 1.58 -13.41
N ALA A 271 -19.04 1.41 -12.09
CA ALA A 271 -19.76 0.40 -11.34
C ALA A 271 -21.27 0.70 -11.28
N VAL A 272 -21.65 1.95 -10.96
CA VAL A 272 -23.07 2.31 -10.81
C VAL A 272 -23.75 2.71 -12.11
N GLY A 273 -22.99 3.00 -13.16
CA GLY A 273 -23.50 3.63 -14.38
C GLY A 273 -24.51 2.80 -15.19
N TRP A 274 -24.62 1.49 -14.93
CA TRP A 274 -25.72 0.66 -15.45
C TRP A 274 -27.10 1.19 -15.04
N VAL A 275 -27.24 1.76 -13.84
CA VAL A 275 -28.51 2.32 -13.34
C VAL A 275 -28.93 3.55 -14.16
N PRO A 276 -28.16 4.66 -14.21
CA PRO A 276 -28.53 5.80 -15.04
C PRO A 276 -28.57 5.46 -16.52
N GLY A 277 -27.75 4.51 -17.00
CA GLY A 277 -27.84 3.98 -18.37
C GLY A 277 -29.20 3.33 -18.67
N LEU A 278 -29.66 2.39 -17.84
CA LEU A 278 -30.96 1.73 -18.02
C LEU A 278 -32.12 2.72 -17.90
N LEU A 279 -32.07 3.65 -16.95
CA LEU A 279 -33.09 4.68 -16.79
C LEU A 279 -33.14 5.63 -17.99
N ALA A 280 -31.98 6.01 -18.54
CA ALA A 280 -31.90 6.82 -19.75
C ALA A 280 -32.47 6.08 -20.97
N LEU A 281 -32.19 4.78 -21.08
CA LEU A 281 -32.76 3.91 -22.11
C LEU A 281 -34.28 3.84 -22.02
N LEU A 282 -34.82 3.61 -20.82
CA LEU A 282 -36.27 3.55 -20.59
C LEU A 282 -36.95 4.90 -20.87
N ALA A 283 -36.33 6.00 -20.45
CA ALA A 283 -36.82 7.35 -20.71
C ALA A 283 -36.81 7.66 -22.22
N ALA A 284 -35.76 7.26 -22.95
CA ALA A 284 -35.68 7.41 -24.40
C ALA A 284 -36.73 6.56 -25.16
N ARG A 285 -37.18 5.45 -24.58
CA ARG A 285 -38.26 4.61 -25.12
C ARG A 285 -39.68 5.08 -24.73
N GLY A 286 -39.81 6.17 -23.98
CA GLY A 286 -41.10 6.68 -23.53
C GLY A 286 -41.78 5.84 -22.45
N ALA A 287 -41.06 4.92 -21.80
CA ALA A 287 -41.61 4.01 -20.79
C ALA A 287 -42.01 4.72 -19.49
N PHE A 288 -41.51 5.94 -19.25
CA PHE A 288 -41.85 6.77 -18.08
C PHE A 288 -42.18 8.21 -18.50
N ARG A 289 -43.40 8.69 -18.17
CA ARG A 289 -43.77 10.10 -18.22
C ARG A 289 -43.56 10.74 -16.85
N TRP A 290 -42.47 11.48 -16.66
CA TRP A 290 -42.16 12.19 -15.42
C TRP A 290 -42.91 13.54 -15.38
N PRO A 291 -43.86 13.76 -14.46
CA PRO A 291 -44.64 15.00 -14.43
C PRO A 291 -43.80 16.18 -13.94
N ALA A 292 -43.43 17.07 -14.86
CA ALA A 292 -42.43 18.13 -14.68
C ALA A 292 -42.59 19.02 -13.43
N ALA A 293 -43.81 19.25 -12.92
CA ALA A 293 -44.08 20.18 -11.82
C ALA A 293 -44.12 19.53 -10.42
N ARG A 294 -44.44 18.23 -10.30
CA ARG A 294 -44.43 17.51 -9.00
C ARG A 294 -43.08 16.88 -8.68
N THR A 295 -42.20 16.77 -9.68
CA THR A 295 -40.87 16.17 -9.54
C THR A 295 -40.00 16.91 -8.55
N VAL A 296 -39.95 18.25 -8.53
CA VAL A 296 -39.02 19.00 -7.66
C VAL A 296 -39.28 18.74 -6.17
N GLN A 297 -40.53 18.77 -5.73
CA GLN A 297 -40.93 18.46 -4.34
C GLN A 297 -40.75 16.98 -3.99
N ALA A 298 -41.03 16.06 -4.92
CA ALA A 298 -40.76 14.63 -4.72
C ALA A 298 -39.25 14.31 -4.71
N THR A 299 -38.42 14.99 -5.50
CA THR A 299 -36.95 14.89 -5.44
C THR A 299 -36.42 15.37 -4.11
N ALA A 300 -36.96 16.47 -3.55
CA ALA A 300 -36.55 16.96 -2.24
C ALA A 300 -36.94 15.98 -1.12
N LEU A 301 -38.13 15.38 -1.20
CA LEU A 301 -38.60 14.38 -0.24
C LEU A 301 -37.81 13.06 -0.34
N VAL A 302 -37.52 12.57 -1.54
CA VAL A 302 -36.71 11.36 -1.75
C VAL A 302 -35.24 11.60 -1.43
N ALA A 303 -34.68 12.78 -1.74
CA ALA A 303 -33.35 13.17 -1.27
C ALA A 303 -33.32 13.21 0.27
N ALA A 304 -34.35 13.75 0.92
CA ALA A 304 -34.47 13.72 2.38
C ALA A 304 -34.58 12.29 2.93
N VAL A 305 -35.28 11.38 2.26
CA VAL A 305 -35.39 9.96 2.64
C VAL A 305 -34.08 9.20 2.39
N VAL A 306 -33.36 9.48 1.31
CA VAL A 306 -32.03 8.91 1.05
C VAL A 306 -31.00 9.44 2.04
N VAL A 307 -31.06 10.73 2.39
CA VAL A 307 -30.26 11.35 3.45
C VAL A 307 -30.60 10.73 4.81
N ALA A 308 -31.88 10.54 5.13
CA ALA A 308 -32.33 9.89 6.37
C ALA A 308 -31.96 8.39 6.40
N GLY A 309 -32.01 7.69 5.26
CA GLY A 309 -31.59 6.30 5.13
C GLY A 309 -30.08 6.12 5.22
N ALA A 310 -29.29 7.05 4.66
CA ALA A 310 -27.85 7.08 4.81
C ALA A 310 -27.44 7.41 6.27
N ALA A 311 -28.13 8.35 6.92
CA ALA A 311 -27.96 8.62 8.34
C ALA A 311 -28.36 7.41 9.22
N GLY A 312 -29.42 6.69 8.84
CA GLY A 312 -29.85 5.45 9.48
C GLY A 312 -28.88 4.29 9.29
N ALA A 313 -28.26 4.14 8.12
CA ALA A 313 -27.23 3.14 7.86
C ALA A 313 -25.93 3.42 8.63
N VAL A 314 -25.55 4.69 8.80
CA VAL A 314 -24.44 5.11 9.66
C VAL A 314 -24.76 4.84 11.14
N ALA A 315 -26.02 4.99 11.57
CA ALA A 315 -26.46 4.66 12.92
C ALA A 315 -26.63 3.13 13.16
N ALA A 316 -26.91 2.35 12.11
CA ALA A 316 -27.08 0.90 12.15
C ALA A 316 -25.77 0.11 11.98
N ALA A 317 -24.71 0.76 11.48
CA ALA A 317 -23.34 0.29 11.62
C ALA A 317 -22.96 0.33 13.11
N ARG A 318 -23.38 -0.69 13.85
CA ARG A 318 -22.98 -0.87 15.24
C ARG A 318 -21.45 -0.87 15.28
N PRO A 319 -20.81 -0.13 16.20
CA PRO A 319 -19.46 -0.47 16.59
C PRO A 319 -19.50 -1.94 16.97
N GLU A 320 -18.65 -2.76 16.35
CA GLU A 320 -18.41 -4.11 16.84
C GLU A 320 -18.09 -3.96 18.34
N PRO A 321 -18.77 -4.69 19.24
CA PRO A 321 -18.45 -4.60 20.64
C PRO A 321 -16.96 -4.93 20.75
N PRO A 322 -16.15 -4.10 21.43
CA PRO A 322 -14.74 -4.42 21.61
C PRO A 322 -14.68 -5.84 22.15
N PRO A 323 -13.80 -6.71 21.62
CA PRO A 323 -13.65 -8.06 22.14
C PRO A 323 -13.53 -7.94 23.66
N ALA A 324 -14.36 -8.70 24.38
CA ALA A 324 -14.42 -8.64 25.83
C ALA A 324 -12.97 -8.67 26.36
N PRO A 325 -12.56 -7.72 27.22
CA PRO A 325 -11.21 -7.70 27.73
C PRO A 325 -10.95 -9.05 28.41
N ARG A 326 -10.14 -9.88 27.77
CA ARG A 326 -9.63 -11.10 28.42
C ARG A 326 -8.83 -10.62 29.61
N LYS A 327 -9.16 -11.16 30.79
CA LYS A 327 -8.48 -10.83 32.04
C LYS A 327 -6.97 -10.97 31.85
N ALA A 328 -6.25 -9.89 32.08
CA ALA A 328 -4.80 -9.89 32.10
C ALA A 328 -4.33 -10.91 33.14
N VAL A 329 -3.55 -11.90 32.70
CA VAL A 329 -2.81 -12.76 33.61
C VAL A 329 -1.63 -11.92 34.07
N VAL A 330 -1.68 -11.47 35.32
CA VAL A 330 -0.61 -10.68 35.94
C VAL A 330 0.57 -11.62 36.18
N ALA A 331 1.56 -11.57 35.29
CA ALA A 331 2.87 -12.15 35.53
C ALA A 331 3.71 -11.17 36.35
N ALA A 332 4.33 -11.68 37.41
CA ALA A 332 5.20 -10.94 38.30
C ALA A 332 6.39 -10.31 37.53
N ALA A 333 6.80 -9.12 37.97
CA ALA A 333 7.93 -8.38 37.39
C ALA A 333 9.22 -9.19 37.48
N GLY A 334 9.78 -9.53 36.32
CA GLY A 334 11.07 -10.17 36.14
C GLY A 334 11.67 -9.72 34.81
N THR A 335 12.99 -9.78 34.71
CA THR A 335 13.86 -9.35 33.60
C THR A 335 13.64 -10.03 32.24
N GLU A 336 12.53 -10.74 32.04
CA GLU A 336 12.22 -11.44 30.81
C GLU A 336 11.28 -10.62 29.91
N LEU A 337 11.57 -10.58 28.61
CA LEU A 337 10.66 -10.00 27.62
C LEU A 337 9.30 -10.66 27.71
N SER A 338 8.24 -9.86 27.62
CA SER A 338 6.87 -10.36 27.72
C SER A 338 6.18 -10.34 26.36
N ALA A 339 5.24 -11.26 26.17
CA ALA A 339 4.53 -11.39 24.90
C ALA A 339 3.86 -10.06 24.50
N LEU A 340 4.10 -9.64 23.26
CA LEU A 340 3.47 -8.46 22.69
C LEU A 340 2.10 -8.79 22.09
N ARG A 341 1.23 -7.79 22.09
CA ARG A 341 -0.12 -7.81 21.51
C ARG A 341 -0.47 -6.40 21.03
N VAL A 342 -1.53 -6.28 20.25
CA VAL A 342 -1.97 -4.99 19.71
C VAL A 342 -3.21 -4.47 20.44
N VAL A 343 -3.28 -3.16 20.59
CA VAL A 343 -4.52 -2.44 20.90
C VAL A 343 -4.90 -1.62 19.68
N ARG A 344 -6.10 -1.85 19.15
CA ARG A 344 -6.67 -1.13 18.00
C ARG A 344 -7.56 0.03 18.43
N GLY A 345 -7.94 0.87 17.47
CA GLY A 345 -8.90 1.96 17.63
C GLY A 345 -8.28 3.34 17.40
N LYS A 346 -8.79 4.36 18.09
CA LYS A 346 -8.36 5.77 17.90
C LYS A 346 -6.94 6.07 18.38
N GLN A 347 -6.39 5.23 19.26
CA GLN A 347 -5.05 5.35 19.82
C GLN A 347 -4.37 3.98 19.73
N PRO A 348 -4.11 3.53 18.51
CA PRO A 348 -3.59 2.19 18.29
C PRO A 348 -2.14 2.11 18.76
N ARG A 349 -1.76 0.98 19.35
CA ARG A 349 -0.42 0.80 19.95
C ARG A 349 -0.09 -0.66 20.16
N ILE A 350 1.20 -0.95 20.23
CA ILE A 350 1.72 -2.24 20.67
C ILE A 350 1.82 -2.19 22.21
N VAL A 351 1.33 -3.24 22.86
CA VAL A 351 1.43 -3.39 24.32
C VAL A 351 1.98 -4.76 24.69
N ASP A 352 2.53 -4.85 25.89
CA ASP A 352 3.08 -6.07 26.43
C ASP A 352 2.07 -6.86 27.30
N GLY A 353 2.51 -7.96 27.91
CA GLY A 353 1.66 -8.82 28.75
C GLY A 353 1.09 -8.11 29.99
N GLN A 354 1.73 -7.02 30.42
CA GLN A 354 1.29 -6.17 31.54
C GLN A 354 0.42 -4.98 31.07
N GLY A 355 0.20 -4.84 29.77
CA GLY A 355 -0.59 -3.76 29.18
C GLY A 355 0.16 -2.44 29.08
N ARG A 356 1.49 -2.44 29.20
CA ARG A 356 2.34 -1.27 29.00
C ARG A 356 2.44 -0.98 27.51
N GLN A 357 2.36 0.28 27.10
CA GLN A 357 2.68 0.66 25.73
C GLN A 357 4.18 0.47 25.49
N VAL A 358 4.53 -0.30 24.46
CA VAL A 358 5.93 -0.60 24.08
C VAL A 358 6.24 0.14 22.78
N LEU A 359 7.36 0.87 22.76
CA LEU A 359 7.91 1.43 21.53
C LEU A 359 9.05 0.54 21.05
N LEU A 360 8.87 -0.13 19.92
CA LEU A 360 9.89 -1.00 19.33
C LEU A 360 10.82 -0.18 18.43
N ARG A 361 12.03 0.13 18.89
CA ARG A 361 13.06 0.89 18.14
C ARG A 361 14.33 0.06 18.02
N GLY A 362 14.79 -0.13 16.79
CA GLY A 362 15.79 -1.14 16.47
C GLY A 362 16.51 -0.96 15.16
N VAL A 363 17.11 -2.05 14.69
CA VAL A 363 17.84 -2.14 13.43
C VAL A 363 17.45 -3.40 12.66
N ASN A 364 17.60 -3.35 11.34
CA ASN A 364 17.54 -4.52 10.48
C ASN A 364 18.84 -5.33 10.58
N VAL A 365 18.73 -6.66 10.55
CA VAL A 365 19.83 -7.64 10.62
C VAL A 365 19.74 -8.56 9.42
N ASN A 366 20.56 -8.29 8.39
CA ASN A 366 20.51 -9.02 7.11
C ASN A 366 21.53 -10.17 6.99
N GLN A 367 22.24 -10.51 8.06
CA GLN A 367 23.37 -11.45 7.99
C GLN A 367 22.96 -12.90 7.70
N LEU A 368 21.68 -13.23 7.84
CA LEU A 368 21.12 -14.55 7.48
C LEU A 368 20.47 -14.56 6.09
N VAL A 369 20.45 -13.44 5.36
CA VAL A 369 19.86 -13.32 4.02
C VAL A 369 20.74 -13.99 2.97
N ASP A 370 20.10 -14.66 2.00
CA ASP A 370 20.73 -15.40 0.91
C ASP A 370 21.00 -14.53 -0.32
N PHE A 371 21.94 -13.60 -0.18
CA PHE A 371 22.29 -12.68 -1.25
C PHE A 371 23.06 -13.36 -2.40
N TYR A 372 22.72 -12.97 -3.62
CA TYR A 372 23.54 -13.15 -4.80
C TYR A 372 24.93 -12.56 -4.59
N ALA A 373 25.94 -13.22 -5.15
CA ALA A 373 27.33 -12.76 -5.12
C ALA A 373 27.75 -12.21 -6.48
N PRO A 374 27.72 -10.86 -6.70
CA PRO A 374 28.13 -10.27 -7.97
C PRO A 374 29.60 -10.52 -8.30
N ARG A 375 30.46 -10.52 -7.26
CA ARG A 375 31.89 -10.79 -7.37
C ARG A 375 32.27 -12.03 -6.56
N PRO A 376 32.74 -13.11 -7.20
CA PRO A 376 33.24 -14.29 -6.49
C PRO A 376 34.36 -13.92 -5.51
N GLY A 377 34.30 -14.48 -4.30
CA GLY A 377 35.29 -14.25 -3.25
C GLY A 377 35.11 -12.96 -2.44
N VAL A 378 34.16 -12.09 -2.80
CA VAL A 378 33.76 -10.94 -1.97
C VAL A 378 32.51 -11.35 -1.15
N PRO A 379 32.58 -11.38 0.19
CA PRO A 379 31.42 -11.76 1.01
C PRO A 379 30.22 -10.83 0.81
N THR A 380 29.03 -11.43 0.68
CA THR A 380 27.75 -10.74 0.52
C THR A 380 27.05 -10.47 1.84
N THR A 381 27.43 -11.17 2.91
CA THR A 381 27.06 -10.87 4.29
C THR A 381 28.30 -10.79 5.16
N LEU A 382 28.16 -10.16 6.34
CA LEU A 382 29.14 -10.21 7.41
C LEU A 382 28.73 -11.27 8.44
N PRO A 383 29.66 -11.86 9.21
CA PRO A 383 29.30 -12.81 10.26
C PRO A 383 28.36 -12.20 11.29
N LEU A 384 27.37 -12.95 11.78
CA LEU A 384 26.50 -12.57 12.90
C LEU A 384 27.00 -13.25 14.19
N SER A 385 27.09 -12.49 15.27
CA SER A 385 27.59 -12.95 16.56
C SER A 385 26.72 -12.44 17.71
N GLU A 386 26.87 -13.03 18.89
CA GLU A 386 26.21 -12.52 20.10
C GLU A 386 26.62 -11.07 20.42
N ASP A 387 27.87 -10.70 20.14
CA ASP A 387 28.40 -9.36 20.40
C ASP A 387 27.66 -8.28 19.60
N ASP A 388 27.14 -8.60 18.42
CA ASP A 388 26.29 -7.70 17.65
C ASP A 388 25.03 -7.29 18.45
N PHE A 389 24.37 -8.27 19.08
CA PHE A 389 23.18 -8.03 19.90
C PHE A 389 23.51 -7.27 21.19
N ALA A 390 24.67 -7.56 21.81
CA ALA A 390 25.16 -6.79 22.96
C ALA A 390 25.42 -5.32 22.59
N GLN A 391 26.00 -5.06 21.41
CA GLN A 391 26.23 -3.71 20.92
C GLN A 391 24.94 -2.98 20.55
N MET A 392 23.95 -3.67 19.98
CA MET A 392 22.61 -3.11 19.73
C MET A 392 21.94 -2.69 21.04
N ALA A 393 21.95 -3.56 22.06
CA ALA A 393 21.41 -3.26 23.39
C ALA A 393 22.17 -2.10 24.07
N ALA A 394 23.50 -2.00 23.85
CA ALA A 394 24.30 -0.88 24.33
C ALA A 394 23.97 0.47 23.67
N LEU A 395 23.32 0.46 22.50
CA LEU A 395 22.73 1.67 21.90
C LEU A 395 21.31 1.95 22.42
N GLY A 396 20.77 1.12 23.31
CA GLY A 396 19.42 1.25 23.86
C GLY A 396 18.33 0.68 22.98
N LEU A 397 18.67 -0.01 21.89
CA LEU A 397 17.70 -0.68 21.03
C LEU A 397 16.97 -1.77 21.82
N ASN A 398 15.72 -2.03 21.46
CA ASN A 398 14.89 -3.07 22.10
C ASN A 398 14.25 -4.05 21.10
N VAL A 399 14.56 -3.94 19.80
CA VAL A 399 14.09 -4.85 18.77
C VAL A 399 15.12 -5.02 17.66
N VAL A 400 15.11 -6.19 17.01
CA VAL A 400 15.77 -6.43 15.72
C VAL A 400 14.73 -6.90 14.70
N ARG A 401 14.84 -6.44 13.45
CA ARG A 401 14.16 -7.05 12.31
C ARG A 401 15.14 -8.02 11.65
N LEU A 402 14.93 -9.32 11.87
CA LEU A 402 15.84 -10.37 11.43
C LEU A 402 15.41 -10.88 10.06
N GLY A 403 16.14 -10.47 9.01
CA GLY A 403 15.90 -10.92 7.65
C GLY A 403 16.31 -12.38 7.47
N VAL A 404 15.37 -13.21 7.04
CA VAL A 404 15.55 -14.63 6.70
C VAL A 404 15.07 -14.88 5.27
N SER A 405 15.72 -15.80 4.54
CA SER A 405 15.38 -16.04 3.14
C SER A 405 14.64 -17.35 2.94
N TRP A 406 13.54 -17.31 2.18
CA TRP A 406 12.80 -18.51 1.80
C TRP A 406 13.68 -19.53 1.07
N SER A 407 14.63 -19.06 0.24
CA SER A 407 15.58 -19.91 -0.48
C SER A 407 16.44 -20.78 0.43
N ARG A 408 16.72 -20.32 1.66
CA ARG A 408 17.49 -21.05 2.68
C ARG A 408 16.58 -21.85 3.59
N ILE A 409 15.37 -21.38 3.86
CA ILE A 409 14.38 -22.14 4.65
C ILE A 409 13.95 -23.40 3.90
N GLU A 410 13.62 -23.28 2.62
CA GLU A 410 13.10 -24.36 1.77
C GLU A 410 13.88 -24.46 0.45
N PRO A 411 15.17 -24.87 0.49
CA PRO A 411 16.04 -24.89 -0.69
C PRO A 411 15.55 -25.87 -1.76
N ARG A 412 14.76 -26.87 -1.37
CA ARG A 412 14.04 -27.77 -2.28
C ARG A 412 12.57 -27.85 -1.85
N PRO A 413 11.63 -28.08 -2.78
CA PRO A 413 10.22 -28.14 -2.42
C PRO A 413 9.96 -29.16 -1.31
N ALA A 414 9.28 -28.74 -0.24
CA ALA A 414 8.95 -29.52 0.94
C ALA A 414 10.13 -29.97 1.82
N GLN A 415 11.35 -29.48 1.62
CA GLN A 415 12.52 -29.88 2.39
C GLN A 415 13.07 -28.65 3.12
N TYR A 416 12.86 -28.61 4.44
CA TYR A 416 13.36 -27.51 5.27
C TYR A 416 14.81 -27.74 5.69
N ASP A 417 15.64 -26.69 5.65
CA ASP A 417 17.03 -26.74 6.09
C ASP A 417 17.13 -26.52 7.60
N GLU A 418 17.14 -27.62 8.37
CA GLU A 418 17.31 -27.55 9.83
C GLU A 418 18.63 -26.91 10.28
N GLY A 419 19.66 -26.93 9.44
CA GLY A 419 20.92 -26.24 9.71
C GLY A 419 20.74 -24.72 9.72
N TYR A 420 20.02 -24.21 8.72
CA TYR A 420 19.66 -22.79 8.66
C TYR A 420 18.65 -22.39 9.75
N LEU A 421 17.64 -23.23 10.03
CA LEU A 421 16.67 -22.94 11.09
C LEU A 421 17.32 -22.82 12.48
N ARG A 422 18.37 -23.62 12.77
CA ARG A 422 19.16 -23.44 14.01
C ARG A 422 19.93 -22.12 14.07
N GLN A 423 20.31 -21.54 12.94
CA GLN A 423 20.93 -20.20 12.92
C GLN A 423 19.92 -19.13 13.31
N ILE A 424 18.67 -19.27 12.87
CA ILE A 424 17.56 -18.39 13.27
C ILE A 424 17.30 -18.54 14.77
N ASP A 425 17.20 -19.77 15.29
CA ASP A 425 17.05 -20.01 16.74
C ASP A 425 18.14 -19.32 17.56
N GLN A 426 19.39 -19.43 17.09
CA GLN A 426 20.54 -18.87 17.77
C GLN A 426 20.51 -17.34 17.80
N ALA A 427 20.11 -16.70 16.69
CA ALA A 427 19.94 -15.25 16.61
C ALA A 427 18.82 -14.77 17.54
N VAL A 428 17.66 -15.44 17.55
CA VAL A 428 16.54 -15.13 18.47
C VAL A 428 16.97 -15.31 19.92
N ALA A 429 17.73 -16.36 20.25
CA ALA A 429 18.24 -16.60 21.59
C ALA A 429 19.24 -15.51 22.04
N TRP A 430 20.13 -15.05 21.16
CA TRP A 430 21.03 -13.94 21.44
C TRP A 430 20.28 -12.62 21.63
N ALA A 431 19.32 -12.31 20.77
CA ALA A 431 18.45 -11.13 20.92
C ALA A 431 17.74 -11.15 22.28
N LYS A 432 17.09 -12.27 22.62
CA LYS A 432 16.40 -12.47 23.90
C LYS A 432 17.31 -12.27 25.10
N LYS A 433 18.53 -12.84 25.07
CA LYS A 433 19.52 -12.71 26.14
C LYS A 433 19.90 -11.25 26.44
N HIS A 434 19.88 -10.40 25.40
CA HIS A 434 20.20 -8.98 25.49
C HIS A 434 18.96 -8.07 25.60
N GLY A 435 17.77 -8.64 25.84
CA GLY A 435 16.53 -7.86 26.01
C GLY A 435 16.01 -7.24 24.71
N LEU A 436 16.34 -7.83 23.57
CA LEU A 436 15.86 -7.41 22.25
C LEU A 436 14.73 -8.34 21.79
N TYR A 437 13.59 -7.76 21.42
CA TYR A 437 12.59 -8.48 20.67
C TYR A 437 13.09 -8.81 19.26
N THR A 438 12.54 -9.84 18.63
CA THR A 438 12.81 -10.18 17.23
C THR A 438 11.52 -10.13 16.40
N VAL A 439 11.52 -9.33 15.33
CA VAL A 439 10.57 -9.46 14.21
C VAL A 439 11.24 -10.36 13.18
N ILE A 440 10.62 -11.50 12.86
CA ILE A 440 11.15 -12.41 11.83
C ILE A 440 10.59 -11.97 10.49
N ASP A 441 11.47 -11.58 9.58
CA ASP A 441 11.13 -11.04 8.26
C ASP A 441 11.51 -12.02 7.15
N MET A 442 10.53 -12.41 6.34
CA MET A 442 10.79 -13.15 5.10
C MET A 442 11.31 -12.20 4.01
N HIS A 443 12.60 -11.94 4.10
CA HIS A 443 13.29 -10.96 3.29
C HIS A 443 13.41 -11.40 1.83
N GLN A 444 13.19 -10.45 0.93
CA GLN A 444 13.44 -10.59 -0.50
C GLN A 444 13.71 -9.20 -1.10
N ASP A 445 14.59 -9.17 -2.09
CA ASP A 445 14.69 -8.09 -3.07
C ASP A 445 14.73 -8.70 -4.47
N GLY A 446 14.11 -8.04 -5.47
CA GLY A 446 14.16 -8.53 -6.86
C GLY A 446 13.69 -9.99 -7.05
N TRP A 447 12.86 -10.47 -6.12
CA TRP A 447 12.29 -11.82 -5.97
C TRP A 447 13.28 -12.97 -5.73
N SER A 448 14.50 -12.93 -6.29
CA SER A 448 15.45 -14.05 -6.18
C SER A 448 16.91 -13.64 -6.38
N ASN A 449 17.81 -14.49 -5.87
CA ASN A 449 19.26 -14.37 -6.07
C ASN A 449 19.78 -14.76 -7.48
N ALA A 450 18.90 -15.09 -8.43
CA ALA A 450 19.33 -15.39 -9.79
C ALA A 450 19.69 -14.10 -10.55
N PRO A 451 20.83 -14.01 -11.27
CA PRO A 451 21.11 -12.87 -12.15
C PRO A 451 20.52 -13.07 -13.55
N THR A 452 20.66 -12.05 -14.40
CA THR A 452 20.38 -12.16 -15.85
C THR A 452 21.16 -13.31 -16.47
N PRO A 453 20.52 -14.30 -17.11
CA PRO A 453 21.24 -15.39 -17.77
C PRO A 453 22.22 -14.90 -18.84
N ARG A 454 23.39 -15.55 -18.94
CA ARG A 454 24.39 -15.21 -19.98
C ARG A 454 23.78 -15.32 -21.38
N GLY A 455 24.13 -14.39 -22.26
CA GLY A 455 23.59 -14.33 -23.63
C GLY A 455 22.20 -13.71 -23.77
N THR A 456 21.51 -13.39 -22.67
CA THR A 456 20.22 -12.65 -22.75
C THR A 456 20.43 -11.24 -23.30
N SER A 457 19.69 -10.88 -24.35
CA SER A 457 19.59 -9.50 -24.85
C SER A 457 18.47 -8.77 -24.12
N CYS A 458 18.77 -7.60 -23.54
CA CYS A 458 17.77 -6.77 -22.91
C CYS A 458 17.12 -5.82 -23.94
N PRO A 459 15.79 -5.62 -23.89
CA PRO A 459 15.12 -4.63 -24.74
C PRO A 459 15.71 -3.22 -24.60
N PRO A 460 15.64 -2.38 -25.64
CA PRO A 460 16.07 -0.99 -25.56
C PRO A 460 15.48 -0.26 -24.35
N GLY A 461 16.30 0.52 -23.65
CA GLY A 461 15.90 1.22 -22.42
C GLY A 461 15.98 0.38 -21.14
N THR A 462 16.26 -0.92 -21.23
CA THR A 462 16.48 -1.80 -20.06
C THR A 462 17.92 -2.29 -19.98
N SER A 463 18.37 -2.66 -18.78
CA SER A 463 19.72 -3.20 -18.54
C SER A 463 19.66 -4.59 -17.94
N ARG A 464 20.80 -5.28 -17.93
CA ARG A 464 20.94 -6.56 -17.20
C ARG A 464 20.71 -6.28 -15.71
N MET A 465 19.98 -7.18 -15.08
CA MET A 465 19.71 -7.21 -13.64
C MET A 465 20.64 -8.22 -12.96
N ASP A 466 21.25 -7.84 -11.84
CA ASP A 466 21.95 -8.77 -10.97
C ASP A 466 20.96 -9.67 -10.21
N GLY A 467 21.47 -10.67 -9.51
CA GLY A 467 20.67 -11.36 -8.50
C GLY A 467 20.59 -10.52 -7.23
N TYR A 468 19.58 -10.79 -6.43
CA TYR A 468 19.42 -10.20 -5.10
C TYR A 468 19.17 -11.33 -4.10
N ASP A 469 17.96 -11.55 -3.60
CA ASP A 469 17.68 -12.56 -2.57
C ASP A 469 16.19 -12.94 -2.52
N GLY A 470 15.80 -13.80 -1.58
CA GLY A 470 14.40 -14.16 -1.36
C GLY A 470 14.02 -15.57 -1.79
N ALA A 471 13.31 -15.71 -2.91
CA ALA A 471 12.70 -16.97 -3.30
C ALA A 471 13.70 -17.98 -3.90
N PRO A 472 13.55 -19.30 -3.60
CA PRO A 472 14.38 -20.33 -4.20
C PRO A 472 14.14 -20.46 -5.71
N ALA A 473 15.14 -20.94 -6.44
CA ALA A 473 15.07 -21.12 -7.90
C ALA A 473 13.86 -21.98 -8.35
N TRP A 474 13.45 -22.98 -7.58
CA TRP A 474 12.29 -23.82 -7.93
C TRP A 474 10.95 -23.07 -7.85
N ALA A 475 10.87 -22.01 -7.04
CA ALA A 475 9.72 -21.13 -6.84
C ALA A 475 9.68 -19.95 -7.83
N THR A 476 10.78 -19.64 -8.49
CA THR A 476 10.90 -18.51 -9.43
C THR A 476 10.36 -18.88 -10.83
N LYS A 477 9.08 -18.57 -11.09
CA LYS A 477 8.43 -18.82 -12.39
C LYS A 477 8.36 -17.55 -13.25
N THR A 478 9.28 -17.40 -14.21
CA THR A 478 9.38 -16.20 -15.07
C THR A 478 8.79 -16.36 -16.47
N ASP A 479 8.36 -17.56 -16.88
CA ASP A 479 7.71 -17.82 -18.18
C ASP A 479 8.40 -17.23 -19.43
N GLY A 480 9.72 -17.19 -19.40
CA GLY A 480 10.52 -16.63 -20.50
C GLY A 480 10.52 -15.10 -20.56
N ALA A 481 9.95 -14.41 -19.56
CA ALA A 481 10.13 -12.97 -19.42
C ALA A 481 11.61 -12.66 -19.19
N PRO A 482 12.18 -11.66 -19.88
CA PRO A 482 13.59 -11.36 -19.78
C PRO A 482 13.91 -10.81 -18.40
N ARG A 483 14.95 -11.35 -17.78
CA ARG A 483 15.46 -10.85 -16.49
C ARG A 483 16.32 -9.63 -16.74
N CYS A 484 15.67 -8.54 -17.08
CA CYS A 484 16.24 -7.21 -17.27
C CYS A 484 15.57 -6.26 -16.28
N GLN A 485 16.09 -5.04 -16.16
CA GLN A 485 15.55 -4.04 -15.24
C GLN A 485 15.44 -2.67 -15.92
N PHE A 486 14.50 -1.86 -15.46
CA PHE A 486 14.32 -0.47 -15.88
C PHE A 486 14.51 0.46 -14.69
N THR A 487 15.59 1.24 -14.69
CA THR A 487 15.91 2.23 -13.63
C THR A 487 16.00 1.71 -12.19
N GLY A 488 15.82 0.41 -11.95
CA GLY A 488 15.91 -0.25 -10.64
C GLY A 488 15.46 -1.72 -10.70
N ARG A 489 15.89 -2.51 -9.71
CA ARG A 489 15.71 -3.97 -9.65
C ARG A 489 14.24 -4.42 -9.62
N ASP A 490 13.38 -3.58 -9.08
CA ASP A 490 11.97 -3.92 -8.82
C ASP A 490 11.06 -3.66 -10.02
N ILE A 491 11.56 -2.95 -11.05
CA ILE A 491 10.89 -2.80 -12.34
C ILE A 491 11.53 -3.78 -13.32
N SER A 492 11.21 -5.07 -13.14
CA SER A 492 11.75 -6.18 -13.91
C SER A 492 10.65 -7.04 -14.52
N PRO A 493 10.61 -7.25 -15.86
CA PRO A 493 9.64 -8.15 -16.49
C PRO A 493 9.62 -9.56 -15.87
N ALA A 494 10.80 -10.10 -15.55
CA ALA A 494 10.92 -11.40 -14.93
C ALA A 494 10.49 -11.40 -13.46
N GLY A 495 10.82 -10.34 -12.71
CA GLY A 495 10.38 -10.15 -11.32
C GLY A 495 8.86 -10.04 -11.24
N ASP A 496 8.27 -9.16 -12.04
CA ASP A 496 6.82 -8.96 -12.10
C ASP A 496 6.07 -10.23 -12.49
N ARG A 497 6.61 -10.99 -13.46
CA ARG A 497 6.05 -12.29 -13.84
C ARG A 497 6.13 -13.30 -12.69
N ALA A 498 7.24 -13.34 -11.95
CA ALA A 498 7.41 -14.24 -10.82
C ALA A 498 6.45 -13.90 -9.68
N PHE A 499 6.35 -12.63 -9.28
CA PHE A 499 5.36 -12.15 -8.31
C PHE A 499 3.94 -12.46 -8.75
N THR A 500 3.60 -12.22 -10.01
CA THR A 500 2.26 -12.54 -10.53
C THR A 500 1.99 -14.04 -10.44
N ASN A 501 2.92 -14.89 -10.85
CA ASN A 501 2.77 -16.35 -10.71
C ASN A 501 2.65 -16.79 -9.24
N PHE A 502 3.37 -16.15 -8.32
CA PHE A 502 3.22 -16.36 -6.88
C PHE A 502 1.82 -15.96 -6.39
N TYR A 503 1.33 -14.77 -6.73
CA TYR A 503 0.01 -14.29 -6.31
C TYR A 503 -1.15 -15.17 -6.81
N TYR A 504 -1.01 -15.76 -8.00
CA TYR A 504 -1.94 -16.74 -8.55
C TYR A 504 -1.69 -18.19 -8.07
N ASP A 505 -0.75 -18.39 -7.15
CA ASP A 505 -0.34 -19.68 -6.58
C ASP A 505 -0.02 -20.75 -7.64
N ARG A 506 0.62 -20.33 -8.72
CA ARG A 506 1.02 -21.24 -9.78
C ARG A 506 1.92 -22.33 -9.22
N ASP A 507 1.65 -23.58 -9.59
CA ASP A 507 2.40 -24.76 -9.16
C ASP A 507 2.53 -24.88 -7.63
N GLY A 508 1.63 -24.23 -6.87
CA GLY A 508 1.65 -24.22 -5.40
C GLY A 508 2.76 -23.38 -4.77
N VAL A 509 3.37 -22.45 -5.51
CA VAL A 509 4.50 -21.63 -5.02
C VAL A 509 4.11 -20.83 -3.77
N GLN A 510 2.97 -20.13 -3.77
CA GLN A 510 2.50 -19.40 -2.58
C GLN A 510 2.06 -20.35 -1.47
N SER A 511 1.43 -21.47 -1.82
CA SER A 511 1.09 -22.53 -0.86
C SER A 511 2.31 -23.04 -0.09
N ARG A 512 3.49 -23.07 -0.71
CA ARG A 512 4.73 -23.51 -0.06
C ARG A 512 5.27 -22.48 0.92
N LEU A 513 5.32 -21.20 0.53
CA LEU A 513 5.72 -20.13 1.45
C LEU A 513 4.77 -20.06 2.67
N VAL A 514 3.46 -20.21 2.46
CA VAL A 514 2.47 -20.28 3.56
C VAL A 514 2.76 -21.45 4.52
N LYS A 515 3.23 -22.60 4.01
CA LYS A 515 3.65 -23.73 4.86
C LYS A 515 4.96 -23.47 5.59
N ALA A 516 5.92 -22.79 4.97
CA ALA A 516 7.13 -22.35 5.64
C ALA A 516 6.80 -21.41 6.81
N TRP A 517 5.84 -20.50 6.63
CA TRP A 517 5.33 -19.66 7.71
C TRP A 517 4.65 -20.44 8.84
N ALA A 518 3.82 -21.44 8.52
CA ALA A 518 3.25 -22.33 9.53
C ALA A 518 4.34 -23.05 10.34
N MET A 519 5.41 -23.49 9.68
CA MET A 519 6.55 -24.14 10.35
C MET A 519 7.28 -23.16 11.28
N LEU A 520 7.60 -21.96 10.82
CA LEU A 520 8.24 -20.93 11.67
C LEU A 520 7.35 -20.56 12.86
N ALA A 521 6.04 -20.41 12.64
CA ALA A 521 5.07 -20.13 13.69
C ALA A 521 4.95 -21.28 14.70
N ALA A 522 5.03 -22.55 14.28
CA ALA A 522 5.10 -23.68 15.21
C ALA A 522 6.40 -23.66 16.04
N ARG A 523 7.53 -23.28 15.42
CA ARG A 523 8.85 -23.22 16.05
C ARG A 523 8.95 -22.12 17.11
N PHE A 524 8.44 -20.93 16.81
CA PHE A 524 8.55 -19.75 17.66
C PHE A 524 7.26 -19.38 18.39
N GLY A 525 6.17 -20.12 18.17
CA GLY A 525 4.81 -19.77 18.58
C GLY A 525 4.55 -19.69 20.08
N ALA A 526 5.54 -19.96 20.93
CA ALA A 526 5.48 -19.79 22.37
C ALA A 526 6.50 -18.77 22.90
N ASP A 527 7.46 -18.30 22.08
CA ASP A 527 8.56 -17.46 22.57
C ASP A 527 8.09 -16.01 22.74
N PRO A 528 8.09 -15.45 23.96
CA PRO A 528 7.73 -14.04 24.17
C PRO A 528 8.74 -13.05 23.57
N ALA A 529 9.97 -13.49 23.26
CA ALA A 529 10.98 -12.62 22.64
C ALA A 529 10.72 -12.39 21.15
N VAL A 530 9.92 -13.23 20.49
CA VAL A 530 9.46 -12.95 19.12
C VAL A 530 8.33 -11.93 19.21
N ALA A 531 8.62 -10.71 18.74
CA ALA A 531 7.63 -9.62 18.65
C ALA A 531 6.55 -9.95 17.63
N GLY A 532 6.91 -10.64 16.55
CA GLY A 532 5.96 -11.10 15.54
C GLY A 532 6.61 -11.48 14.23
N PHE A 533 5.76 -11.62 13.22
CA PHE A 533 6.14 -12.12 11.90
C PHE A 533 5.82 -11.08 10.83
N ASP A 534 6.77 -10.87 9.93
CA ASP A 534 6.68 -9.98 8.78
C ASP A 534 6.66 -10.85 7.50
N PRO A 535 5.47 -11.09 6.90
CA PRO A 535 5.25 -12.17 5.93
C PRO A 535 6.08 -12.14 4.66
N LEU A 536 6.46 -10.94 4.19
CA LEU A 536 7.15 -10.74 2.93
C LEU A 536 7.63 -9.29 2.84
N ASN A 537 8.95 -9.09 2.84
CA ASN A 537 9.59 -7.80 2.62
C ASN A 537 9.20 -7.19 1.26
N GLU A 538 8.89 -5.90 1.25
CA GLU A 538 8.59 -5.06 0.09
C GLU A 538 7.91 -5.81 -1.07
N PRO A 539 6.69 -6.34 -0.88
CA PRO A 539 6.04 -7.18 -1.88
C PRO A 539 5.98 -6.50 -3.26
N GLY A 540 6.58 -7.16 -4.25
CA GLY A 540 6.61 -6.66 -5.62
C GLY A 540 5.21 -6.52 -6.23
N PHE A 541 5.08 -5.53 -7.11
CA PHE A 541 3.78 -5.09 -7.59
C PHE A 541 3.18 -5.97 -8.68
N GLY A 542 3.98 -6.78 -9.41
CA GLY A 542 3.50 -7.71 -10.43
C GLY A 542 2.90 -7.03 -11.68
N GLU A 543 2.37 -7.81 -12.62
CA GLU A 543 1.96 -7.28 -13.94
C GLU A 543 0.60 -6.57 -13.96
N GLN A 544 -0.12 -6.56 -12.84
CA GLN A 544 -1.52 -6.11 -12.79
C GLN A 544 -1.82 -5.17 -11.61
N ALA A 545 -0.82 -4.45 -11.09
CA ALA A 545 -1.03 -3.53 -9.98
C ALA A 545 -2.18 -2.52 -10.25
N PRO A 546 -3.06 -2.24 -9.26
CA PRO A 546 -3.04 -2.73 -7.89
C PRO A 546 -3.78 -4.06 -7.62
N LEU A 547 -4.23 -4.79 -8.65
CA LEU A 547 -4.84 -6.12 -8.44
C LEU A 547 -3.87 -7.07 -7.73
N THR A 548 -2.63 -7.13 -8.19
CA THR A 548 -1.55 -7.93 -7.60
C THR A 548 -1.03 -7.32 -6.31
N SER A 549 -0.68 -6.03 -6.33
CA SER A 549 -0.03 -5.34 -5.20
C SER A 549 -0.96 -5.00 -4.02
N THR A 550 -2.28 -5.13 -4.17
CA THR A 550 -3.25 -4.85 -3.10
C THR A 550 -4.17 -6.02 -2.79
N LEU A 551 -4.89 -6.54 -3.79
CA LEU A 551 -5.95 -7.54 -3.56
C LEU A 551 -5.40 -8.96 -3.42
N LEU A 552 -4.51 -9.37 -4.34
CA LEU A 552 -3.89 -10.68 -4.26
C LEU A 552 -2.81 -10.74 -3.16
N LEU A 553 -2.14 -9.61 -2.89
CA LEU A 553 -1.29 -9.47 -1.71
C LEU A 553 -2.10 -9.63 -0.41
N GLY A 554 -3.23 -8.95 -0.27
CA GLY A 554 -4.09 -9.13 0.92
C GLY A 554 -4.63 -10.56 1.06
N ARG A 555 -4.93 -11.24 -0.05
CA ARG A 555 -5.26 -12.68 -0.03
C ARG A 555 -4.07 -13.56 0.41
N PHE A 556 -2.84 -13.19 0.05
CA PHE A 556 -1.65 -13.89 0.56
C PHE A 556 -1.55 -13.71 2.08
N TYR A 557 -1.72 -12.48 2.59
CA TYR A 557 -1.75 -12.23 4.04
C TYR A 557 -2.86 -12.99 4.76
N ASP A 558 -4.06 -13.09 4.17
CA ASP A 558 -5.13 -13.94 4.70
C ASP A 558 -4.69 -15.40 4.90
N ARG A 559 -3.91 -15.94 3.95
CA ARG A 559 -3.44 -17.32 4.00
C ARG A 559 -2.31 -17.49 5.01
N VAL A 560 -1.36 -16.56 5.05
CA VAL A 560 -0.26 -16.57 6.02
C VAL A 560 -0.81 -16.43 7.44
N LEU A 561 -1.68 -15.45 7.69
CA LEU A 561 -2.30 -15.26 9.00
C LEU A 561 -3.02 -16.52 9.48
N ARG A 562 -3.86 -17.15 8.65
CA ARG A 562 -4.54 -18.40 9.01
C ARG A 562 -3.56 -19.52 9.33
N ALA A 563 -2.47 -19.63 8.58
CA ALA A 563 -1.47 -20.65 8.78
C ALA A 563 -0.66 -20.43 10.08
N ILE A 564 -0.29 -19.18 10.36
CA ILE A 564 0.40 -18.78 11.59
C ILE A 564 -0.49 -19.02 12.80
N ARG A 565 -1.72 -18.48 12.79
CA ARG A 565 -2.70 -18.62 13.89
C ARG A 565 -3.07 -20.08 14.18
N GLY A 566 -3.02 -20.95 13.16
CA GLY A 566 -3.26 -22.38 13.31
C GLY A 566 -2.06 -23.18 13.86
N ALA A 567 -0.85 -22.61 13.84
CA ALA A 567 0.38 -23.28 14.22
C ALA A 567 1.01 -22.74 15.51
N GLU A 568 0.77 -21.49 15.85
CA GLU A 568 1.32 -20.85 17.05
C GLU A 568 0.50 -21.17 18.32
N SER A 569 1.15 -21.14 19.49
CA SER A 569 0.49 -21.40 20.78
C SER A 569 -0.20 -20.18 21.38
N ARG A 570 0.19 -18.99 20.95
CA ARG A 570 -0.41 -17.69 21.27
C ARG A 570 -0.38 -16.80 20.03
N PRO A 571 -1.32 -15.86 19.87
CA PRO A 571 -1.25 -14.92 18.76
C PRO A 571 -0.01 -14.04 18.90
N HIS A 572 0.80 -13.97 17.85
CA HIS A 572 1.82 -12.95 17.67
C HIS A 572 1.29 -11.83 16.75
N PRO A 573 1.73 -10.59 16.97
CA PRO A 573 1.60 -9.54 15.97
C PRO A 573 2.03 -9.99 14.56
N LEU A 574 1.23 -9.66 13.55
CA LEU A 574 1.60 -9.80 12.14
C LEU A 574 1.89 -8.41 11.58
N PHE A 575 3.12 -8.19 11.12
CA PHE A 575 3.59 -6.95 10.53
C PHE A 575 3.30 -7.01 9.03
N VAL A 576 2.28 -6.30 8.55
CA VAL A 576 1.83 -6.38 7.16
C VAL A 576 2.33 -5.17 6.38
N GLU A 577 3.11 -5.43 5.33
CA GLU A 577 3.65 -4.38 4.49
C GLU A 577 2.70 -4.01 3.33
N PRO A 578 2.63 -2.72 2.92
CA PRO A 578 2.15 -2.36 1.59
C PRO A 578 3.12 -2.85 0.51
N SER A 579 2.78 -2.69 -0.77
CA SER A 579 3.72 -3.07 -1.83
C SER A 579 4.94 -2.14 -1.88
N ILE A 580 5.98 -2.56 -2.60
CA ILE A 580 7.22 -1.81 -2.82
C ILE A 580 7.02 -0.38 -3.38
N PHE A 581 5.85 -0.07 -3.96
CA PHE A 581 5.53 1.31 -4.34
C PHE A 581 5.56 2.27 -3.16
N TRP A 582 5.27 1.82 -1.94
CA TRP A 582 5.37 2.66 -0.76
C TRP A 582 6.81 3.12 -0.52
N SER A 583 7.78 2.20 -0.58
CA SER A 583 9.21 2.51 -0.49
C SER A 583 9.68 3.40 -1.63
N GLY A 584 9.16 3.16 -2.85
CA GLY A 584 9.53 3.91 -4.05
C GLY A 584 8.91 5.29 -4.17
N THR A 585 7.78 5.59 -3.50
CA THR A 585 7.05 6.85 -3.72
C THR A 585 6.61 7.58 -2.44
N GLY A 586 6.74 6.93 -1.29
CA GLY A 586 6.26 7.39 0.01
C GLY A 586 4.77 7.11 0.26
N PHE A 587 4.06 6.49 -0.68
CA PHE A 587 2.64 6.12 -0.54
C PHE A 587 2.27 4.93 -1.43
N ASP A 588 1.23 4.19 -1.06
CA ASP A 588 0.59 3.19 -1.90
C ASP A 588 -0.82 2.91 -1.40
N ALA A 589 -1.62 2.17 -2.17
CA ALA A 589 -2.85 1.59 -1.66
C ALA A 589 -2.57 0.45 -0.67
N ALA A 590 -3.13 0.55 0.53
CA ALA A 590 -2.99 -0.48 1.55
C ALA A 590 -3.62 -1.82 1.11
N PRO A 591 -2.96 -2.96 1.37
CA PRO A 591 -3.46 -4.31 1.07
C PRO A 591 -4.85 -4.57 1.63
N ARG A 592 -5.68 -5.33 0.91
CA ARG A 592 -7.09 -5.60 1.29
C ARG A 592 -7.35 -7.08 1.45
N GLY A 593 -7.85 -7.47 2.61
CA GLY A 593 -8.21 -8.84 2.92
C GLY A 593 -8.87 -8.96 4.29
N SER A 594 -9.33 -10.17 4.62
CA SER A 594 -9.92 -10.47 5.92
C SER A 594 -8.92 -10.35 7.08
N PHE A 595 -7.61 -10.43 6.81
CA PHE A 595 -6.55 -10.30 7.80
C PHE A 595 -6.68 -9.00 8.58
N ALA A 596 -7.18 -7.94 7.93
CA ALA A 596 -7.38 -6.63 8.53
C ALA A 596 -8.41 -6.63 9.68
N SER A 597 -9.16 -7.72 9.89
CA SER A 597 -10.07 -7.91 11.03
C SER A 597 -9.41 -8.59 12.26
N ASP A 598 -8.22 -9.16 12.11
CA ASP A 598 -7.49 -9.74 13.24
C ASP A 598 -7.02 -8.63 14.20
N PRO A 599 -7.13 -8.83 15.51
CA PRO A 599 -6.79 -7.80 16.48
C PRO A 599 -5.28 -7.53 16.57
N ASP A 600 -4.44 -8.48 16.16
CA ASP A 600 -2.98 -8.47 16.31
C ASP A 600 -2.27 -8.18 14.98
N ILE A 601 -2.76 -7.18 14.24
CA ILE A 601 -2.12 -6.67 13.01
C ILE A 601 -1.41 -5.35 13.28
N VAL A 602 -0.20 -5.21 12.74
CA VAL A 602 0.59 -3.98 12.71
C VAL A 602 0.81 -3.59 11.26
N PHE A 603 0.47 -2.35 10.87
CA PHE A 603 0.80 -1.86 9.54
C PHE A 603 2.28 -1.48 9.49
N ALA A 604 3.04 -2.11 8.58
CA ALA A 604 4.49 -2.04 8.57
C ALA A 604 5.06 -1.46 7.25
N PRO A 605 4.81 -0.19 6.90
CA PRO A 605 5.41 0.41 5.71
C PRO A 605 6.90 0.68 5.91
N HIS A 606 7.63 0.87 4.82
CA HIS A 606 8.99 1.41 4.84
C HIS A 606 8.97 2.90 4.52
N LEU A 607 9.48 3.72 5.43
CA LEU A 607 9.34 5.18 5.36
C LEU A 607 10.62 5.82 4.79
N TYR A 608 10.81 5.67 3.49
CA TYR A 608 12.00 6.14 2.74
C TYR A 608 11.86 7.51 2.07
N ALA A 609 10.80 8.25 2.35
CA ALA A 609 10.58 9.61 1.85
C ALA A 609 11.84 10.49 1.99
N GLU A 610 12.24 11.17 0.91
CA GLU A 610 13.47 11.98 0.80
C GLU A 610 14.81 11.22 0.97
N SER A 611 14.78 9.89 0.89
CA SER A 611 15.97 9.03 0.96
C SER A 611 16.23 8.35 -0.38
N ILE A 612 15.60 7.20 -0.63
CA ILE A 612 15.85 6.32 -1.77
C ILE A 612 14.62 6.17 -2.67
N THR A 613 13.65 7.08 -2.56
CA THR A 613 12.47 7.07 -3.42
C THR A 613 12.84 7.25 -4.90
N MET A 614 11.93 6.87 -5.79
CA MET A 614 12.10 6.95 -7.24
C MET A 614 12.41 8.37 -7.72
N ASP A 615 11.81 9.39 -7.10
CA ASP A 615 12.12 10.79 -7.39
C ASP A 615 13.56 11.14 -7.06
N ALA A 616 14.10 10.69 -5.92
CA ALA A 616 15.50 10.89 -5.59
C ALA A 616 16.41 10.21 -6.63
N SER A 617 16.10 8.97 -7.01
CA SER A 617 16.84 8.22 -8.02
C SER A 617 16.79 8.84 -9.43
N LEU A 618 15.69 9.54 -9.76
CA LEU A 618 15.48 10.19 -11.05
C LEU A 618 15.85 11.69 -11.04
N GLY A 619 16.31 12.24 -9.91
CA GLY A 619 16.59 13.67 -9.76
C GLY A 619 15.35 14.56 -9.89
N LEU A 620 14.17 14.03 -9.57
CA LEU A 620 12.89 14.74 -9.62
C LEU A 620 12.64 15.47 -8.29
N PRO A 621 11.73 16.47 -8.28
CA PRO A 621 11.27 17.08 -7.04
C PRO A 621 10.68 16.04 -6.08
N VAL A 622 10.82 16.28 -4.78
CA VAL A 622 10.34 15.40 -3.71
C VAL A 622 8.89 14.96 -3.96
N MET A 623 8.65 13.64 -3.96
CA MET A 623 7.30 13.07 -4.07
C MET A 623 6.51 13.16 -2.78
N THR A 624 7.14 12.84 -1.67
CA THR A 624 6.54 12.82 -0.34
C THR A 624 7.61 13.28 0.64
N SER A 625 7.29 14.25 1.50
CA SER A 625 8.21 14.66 2.56
C SER A 625 8.25 13.65 3.70
N VAL A 626 9.28 13.68 4.54
CA VAL A 626 9.37 12.81 5.74
C VAL A 626 8.10 12.93 6.59
N GLU A 627 7.69 14.14 6.96
CA GLU A 627 6.51 14.39 7.80
C GLU A 627 5.23 13.89 7.14
N HIS A 628 5.10 14.11 5.83
CA HIS A 628 3.91 13.70 5.12
C HIS A 628 3.84 12.17 4.97
N GLY A 629 4.96 11.47 4.86
CA GLY A 629 5.02 10.01 4.86
C GLY A 629 4.41 9.39 6.13
N PHE A 630 4.68 9.98 7.30
CA PHE A 630 4.06 9.55 8.57
C PHE A 630 2.54 9.82 8.58
N VAL A 631 2.09 10.97 8.07
CA VAL A 631 0.66 11.28 7.92
C VAL A 631 -0.04 10.22 7.05
N LEU A 632 0.55 9.86 5.91
CA LEU A 632 -0.02 8.86 5.00
C LEU A 632 0.00 7.46 5.61
N ALA A 633 1.08 7.08 6.31
CA ALA A 633 1.18 5.77 6.98
C ALA A 633 0.09 5.60 8.05
N ARG A 634 -0.12 6.62 8.90
CA ARG A 634 -1.19 6.60 9.92
C ARG A 634 -2.57 6.55 9.30
N ARG A 635 -2.79 7.28 8.20
CA ARG A 635 -4.06 7.29 7.49
C ARG A 635 -4.37 5.94 6.84
N ALA A 636 -3.37 5.30 6.24
CA ALA A 636 -3.49 3.97 5.65
C ALA A 636 -3.70 2.86 6.70
N ALA A 637 -3.05 2.98 7.87
CA ALA A 637 -3.21 2.04 8.97
C ALA A 637 -4.60 2.07 9.62
N GLY A 638 -5.27 3.23 9.57
CA GLY A 638 -6.60 3.42 10.17
C GLY A 638 -6.57 3.23 11.68
N ASP A 639 -7.08 2.10 12.16
CA ASP A 639 -7.15 1.74 13.58
C ASP A 639 -6.06 0.74 14.02
N MET A 640 -5.12 0.42 13.14
CA MET A 640 -3.94 -0.41 13.42
C MET A 640 -2.74 0.45 13.86
N PRO A 641 -1.83 -0.08 14.69
CA PRO A 641 -0.56 0.61 14.97
C PRO A 641 0.32 0.61 13.71
N VAL A 642 1.16 1.65 13.59
CA VAL A 642 2.20 1.74 12.57
C VAL A 642 3.55 1.38 13.19
N TRP A 643 4.36 0.64 12.46
CA TRP A 643 5.77 0.40 12.80
C TRP A 643 6.61 0.40 11.51
N SER A 644 7.62 1.26 11.40
CA SER A 644 8.39 1.35 10.15
C SER A 644 9.36 0.17 10.03
N GLY A 645 9.07 -0.79 9.15
CA GLY A 645 9.90 -1.99 8.95
C GLY A 645 11.33 -1.64 8.54
N GLU A 646 11.45 -0.59 7.72
CA GLU A 646 12.73 -0.03 7.32
C GLU A 646 12.65 1.50 7.23
N TRP A 647 13.79 2.12 7.49
CA TRP A 647 14.07 3.53 7.21
C TRP A 647 15.58 3.78 7.29
N GLY A 648 16.07 4.82 6.63
CA GLY A 648 17.48 5.16 6.63
C GLY A 648 17.77 6.27 5.62
N PHE A 649 18.92 6.93 5.76
CA PHE A 649 19.37 8.00 4.87
C PHE A 649 20.85 7.82 4.55
N TRP A 650 21.23 8.04 3.30
CA TRP A 650 22.59 7.85 2.78
C TRP A 650 23.04 9.07 1.96
N GLY A 651 24.36 9.17 1.73
CA GLY A 651 25.01 10.24 0.98
C GLY A 651 25.89 11.15 1.85
N ASP A 652 26.76 11.93 1.20
CA ASP A 652 27.85 12.69 1.87
C ASP A 652 27.50 14.16 2.16
N ASP A 653 26.25 14.56 1.94
CA ASP A 653 25.86 15.97 2.05
C ASP A 653 25.32 16.29 3.45
N GLY A 654 25.64 17.49 3.96
CA GLY A 654 25.10 18.07 5.21
C GLY A 654 23.57 17.91 5.49
N PRO A 655 22.67 17.73 4.49
CA PRO A 655 21.25 17.44 4.70
C PRO A 655 20.89 16.06 5.29
N VAL A 656 21.81 15.09 5.40
CA VAL A 656 21.48 13.75 5.96
C VAL A 656 21.11 13.83 7.44
N ALA A 657 21.89 14.56 8.24
CA ALA A 657 21.60 14.76 9.66
C ALA A 657 20.22 15.41 9.88
N ASP A 658 19.89 16.43 9.08
CA ASP A 658 18.58 17.09 9.15
C ASP A 658 17.41 16.14 8.88
N ARG A 659 17.56 15.23 7.90
CA ARG A 659 16.54 14.21 7.60
C ARG A 659 16.42 13.18 8.72
N LEU A 660 17.54 12.73 9.31
CA LEU A 660 17.56 11.85 10.48
C LEU A 660 16.83 12.51 11.67
N HIS A 661 17.12 13.78 11.96
CA HIS A 661 16.47 14.55 13.01
C HIS A 661 14.96 14.71 12.76
N ARG A 662 14.55 15.02 11.52
CA ARG A 662 13.14 15.13 11.14
C ARG A 662 12.40 13.80 11.31
N TYR A 663 13.01 12.70 10.88
CA TYR A 663 12.46 11.36 11.01
C TYR A 663 12.28 10.98 12.49
N ALA A 664 13.34 11.11 13.29
CA ALA A 664 13.33 10.81 14.72
C ALA A 664 12.28 11.64 15.48
N ARG A 665 12.09 12.90 15.07
CA ARG A 665 11.03 13.77 15.58
C ARG A 665 9.64 13.25 15.23
N GLN A 666 9.40 12.76 14.01
CA GLN A 666 8.09 12.18 13.64
C GLN A 666 7.81 10.88 14.41
N GLU A 667 8.81 10.01 14.59
CA GLU A 667 8.68 8.83 15.46
C GLU A 667 8.25 9.23 16.89
N ASP A 668 8.78 10.34 17.42
CA ASP A 668 8.41 10.83 18.75
C ASP A 668 7.02 11.48 18.76
N ASP A 669 6.76 12.43 17.85
CA ASP A 669 5.49 13.17 17.76
C ASP A 669 4.30 12.19 17.57
N ASP A 670 4.50 11.06 16.88
CA ASP A 670 3.49 10.02 16.65
C ASP A 670 3.57 8.81 17.61
N ALA A 671 4.59 8.76 18.48
CA ALA A 671 4.91 7.59 19.32
C ALA A 671 4.98 6.27 18.52
N ILE A 672 5.65 6.33 17.37
CA ILE A 672 5.93 5.22 16.45
C ILE A 672 7.39 4.77 16.65
N GLY A 673 7.63 3.48 16.41
CA GLY A 673 8.97 2.92 16.31
C GLY A 673 9.22 2.33 14.93
N GLY A 674 10.42 1.79 14.74
CA GLY A 674 10.83 1.15 13.50
C GLY A 674 12.17 0.45 13.62
N ALA A 675 12.65 -0.11 12.52
CA ALA A 675 13.98 -0.68 12.41
C ALA A 675 14.81 0.07 11.36
N PHE A 676 15.93 0.65 11.79
CA PHE A 676 16.86 1.34 10.89
C PHE A 676 17.53 0.34 9.95
N TRP A 677 17.55 0.66 8.66
CA TRP A 677 18.28 -0.08 7.63
C TRP A 677 19.72 0.47 7.55
N VAL A 678 20.77 -0.27 7.93
CA VAL A 678 20.83 -1.66 8.44
C VAL A 678 22.00 -1.78 9.43
N TRP A 679 22.01 -2.78 10.31
CA TRP A 679 23.08 -2.96 11.31
C TRP A 679 24.48 -3.09 10.69
N LYS A 680 24.61 -3.97 9.72
CA LYS A 680 25.85 -4.30 8.99
C LYS A 680 25.48 -4.58 7.56
N GLN A 681 26.33 -4.14 6.64
CA GLN A 681 26.21 -4.51 5.24
C GLN A 681 27.59 -4.82 4.67
N ALA A 682 27.70 -5.93 3.95
CA ALA A 682 28.97 -6.38 3.42
C ALA A 682 29.33 -5.64 2.12
N CYS A 683 30.62 -5.66 1.80
CA CYS A 683 31.15 -5.08 0.56
C CYS A 683 30.55 -5.72 -0.69
N GLY A 684 30.23 -7.01 -0.64
CA GLY A 684 29.66 -7.82 -1.72
C GLY A 684 28.16 -7.73 -1.89
N ASP A 685 27.47 -7.01 -1.00
CA ASP A 685 26.01 -6.96 -0.98
C ASP A 685 25.45 -6.39 -2.30
N PRO A 686 24.52 -7.10 -2.98
CA PRO A 686 24.00 -6.68 -4.28
C PRO A 686 23.06 -5.47 -4.21
N GLN A 687 22.50 -5.12 -3.04
CA GLN A 687 21.53 -4.03 -2.91
C GLN A 687 22.15 -2.67 -3.27
N ASN A 688 23.38 -2.42 -2.83
CA ASN A 688 24.13 -1.18 -3.09
C ASN A 688 25.25 -1.38 -4.12
N GLY A 689 25.36 -2.57 -4.69
CA GLY A 689 26.46 -2.97 -5.55
C GLY A 689 27.78 -3.12 -4.80
N THR A 690 28.78 -3.72 -5.46
CA THR A 690 30.05 -4.01 -4.77
C THR A 690 30.94 -2.77 -4.65
N GLY A 691 31.01 -2.18 -3.45
CA GLY A 691 31.72 -0.92 -3.16
C GLY A 691 33.10 -1.07 -2.47
N PRO A 692 33.80 0.06 -2.24
CA PRO A 692 35.03 0.12 -1.44
C PRO A 692 34.76 0.08 0.07
N THR A 693 33.52 0.34 0.48
CA THR A 693 33.02 0.19 1.84
C THR A 693 31.71 -0.61 1.82
N GLY A 694 31.32 -1.15 2.97
CA GLY A 694 29.92 -1.52 3.21
C GLY A 694 29.01 -0.28 3.24
N ASN A 695 27.73 -0.51 3.53
CA ASN A 695 26.73 0.57 3.63
C ASN A 695 25.70 0.36 4.77
N GLY A 696 26.17 -0.21 5.88
CA GLY A 696 25.41 -0.33 7.14
C GLY A 696 25.91 0.62 8.22
N LEU A 697 25.18 0.68 9.35
CA LEU A 697 25.55 1.48 10.52
C LEU A 697 26.96 1.13 11.01
N ASN A 698 27.30 -0.16 11.02
CA ASN A 698 28.66 -0.65 11.19
C ASN A 698 29.29 -0.83 9.81
N ASN A 699 29.88 0.26 9.31
CA ASN A 699 30.45 0.29 7.98
C ASN A 699 31.83 -0.38 7.95
N LEU A 700 32.07 -1.28 6.98
CA LEU A 700 33.33 -2.00 6.81
C LEU A 700 34.16 -1.38 5.69
N ASP A 701 35.42 -1.05 5.93
CA ASP A 701 36.39 -0.75 4.88
C ASP A 701 36.85 -2.06 4.24
N CYS A 702 36.54 -2.24 2.96
CA CYS A 702 36.78 -3.48 2.23
C CYS A 702 38.25 -3.71 1.91
N ALA A 703 39.07 -2.65 1.88
CA ALA A 703 40.50 -2.77 1.62
C ALA A 703 41.26 -3.24 2.86
N THR A 704 40.83 -2.81 4.05
CA THR A 704 41.52 -3.11 5.32
C THR A 704 40.84 -4.20 6.15
N GLY A 705 39.57 -4.51 5.88
CA GLY A 705 38.76 -5.42 6.67
C GLY A 705 38.41 -4.87 8.06
N ARG A 706 38.51 -3.55 8.27
CA ARG A 706 38.25 -2.88 9.55
C ARG A 706 36.95 -2.09 9.49
N PHE A 707 36.22 -2.09 10.59
CA PHE A 707 35.05 -1.21 10.71
C PHE A 707 35.49 0.25 10.82
N LEU A 708 34.84 1.10 10.04
CA LEU A 708 34.94 2.55 10.13
C LEU A 708 34.14 3.07 11.33
N PRO A 709 34.43 4.29 11.83
CA PRO A 709 33.58 4.95 12.80
C PRO A 709 32.14 5.03 12.28
N ARG A 710 31.17 4.75 13.16
CA ARG A 710 29.75 4.91 12.84
C ARG A 710 29.42 6.37 12.56
N ASP A 711 28.44 6.62 11.70
CA ASP A 711 27.92 7.96 11.50
C ASP A 711 27.36 8.54 12.81
N ALA A 712 27.86 9.71 13.19
CA ALA A 712 27.56 10.29 14.50
C ALA A 712 26.11 10.75 14.61
N ALA A 713 25.52 11.28 13.54
CA ALA A 713 24.13 11.73 13.52
C ALA A 713 23.18 10.54 13.60
N ALA A 714 23.44 9.47 12.85
CA ALA A 714 22.68 8.23 12.92
C ALA A 714 22.75 7.60 14.31
N VAL A 715 23.94 7.45 14.89
CA VAL A 715 24.09 6.91 16.26
C VAL A 715 23.36 7.78 17.27
N GLN A 716 23.46 9.10 17.16
CA GLN A 716 22.77 10.04 18.03
C GLN A 716 21.25 9.85 17.99
N GLU A 717 20.65 9.78 16.80
CA GLU A 717 19.21 9.64 16.68
C GLU A 717 18.71 8.23 17.02
N ILE A 718 19.46 7.19 16.65
CA ILE A 718 19.08 5.79 16.93
C ILE A 718 19.19 5.50 18.44
N SER A 719 20.19 6.06 19.13
CA SER A 719 20.43 5.79 20.56
C SER A 719 19.72 6.76 21.53
N ARG A 720 18.94 7.71 21.02
CA ARG A 720 18.26 8.74 21.82
C ARG A 720 17.38 8.14 22.93
N ALA A 721 17.19 8.87 24.02
CA ALA A 721 16.36 8.44 25.14
C ALA A 721 14.91 8.22 24.69
N PHE A 722 14.30 7.10 25.10
CA PHE A 722 12.93 6.75 24.79
C PHE A 722 12.36 5.73 25.81
N PRO A 723 11.02 5.65 25.99
CA PRO A 723 10.42 4.65 26.84
C PRO A 723 10.47 3.30 26.13
N HIS A 724 11.17 2.33 26.73
CA HIS A 724 11.04 0.92 26.31
C HIS A 724 9.62 0.44 26.57
N ALA A 725 9.08 0.76 27.75
CA ALA A 725 7.71 0.45 28.13
C ALA A 725 7.12 1.52 29.06
N ALA A 726 5.89 1.94 28.78
CA ALA A 726 5.19 2.99 29.53
C ALA A 726 3.80 2.50 30.00
N PRO A 727 3.44 2.63 31.29
CA PRO A 727 2.11 2.24 31.79
C PRO A 727 1.00 3.06 31.13
N GLY A 728 -0.02 2.39 30.61
CA GLY A 728 -1.16 3.06 29.98
C GLY A 728 -0.84 3.55 28.56
N ILE A 729 -0.95 4.86 28.34
CA ILE A 729 -0.84 5.49 27.01
C ILE A 729 0.15 6.65 27.06
N ILE A 730 1.07 6.67 26.11
CA ILE A 730 1.94 7.82 25.83
C ILE A 730 1.11 8.89 25.14
N THR A 731 1.06 10.09 25.71
CA THR A 731 0.29 11.22 25.17
C THR A 731 1.17 12.28 24.52
N SER A 732 2.46 12.31 24.88
CA SER A 732 3.46 13.14 24.22
C SER A 732 4.84 12.57 24.48
N LEU A 733 5.66 12.56 23.44
CA LEU A 733 7.05 12.16 23.47
C LEU A 733 7.87 13.19 22.70
N ARG A 734 9.03 13.57 23.24
CA ARG A 734 9.94 14.49 22.57
C ARG A 734 11.36 14.29 23.05
N SER A 735 12.25 13.86 22.16
CA SER A 735 13.69 14.05 22.28
C SER A 735 14.10 15.38 21.60
N LEU A 736 15.15 16.03 22.12
CA LEU A 736 15.69 17.21 21.45
C LEU A 736 16.68 16.77 20.35
N PRO A 737 16.50 17.24 19.09
CA PRO A 737 17.44 16.97 18.02
C PRO A 737 18.86 17.37 18.42
N GLY A 738 19.84 16.53 18.11
CA GLY A 738 21.22 16.83 18.48
C GLY A 738 21.53 16.70 19.98
N ALA A 739 20.58 16.27 20.81
CA ALA A 739 20.75 16.14 22.26
C ALA A 739 20.05 14.86 22.77
N PRO A 740 20.63 13.66 22.55
CA PRO A 740 19.96 12.37 22.70
C PRO A 740 19.57 12.03 24.14
N ARG A 741 20.04 12.81 25.13
CA ARG A 741 19.70 12.66 26.56
C ARG A 741 18.58 13.59 27.01
N LYS A 742 18.29 14.65 26.25
CA LYS A 742 17.28 15.63 26.58
C LYS A 742 15.95 15.18 26.04
N PHE A 743 15.02 14.95 26.95
CA PHE A 743 13.87 14.11 26.69
C PHE A 743 12.68 14.49 27.56
N GLN A 744 11.49 14.43 26.98
CA GLN A 744 10.24 14.60 27.69
C GLN A 744 9.26 13.48 27.31
N LEU A 745 8.69 12.86 28.34
CA LEU A 745 7.61 11.89 28.23
C LEU A 745 6.43 12.40 29.05
N THR A 746 5.24 12.40 28.45
CA THR A 746 3.97 12.50 29.17
C THR A 746 3.14 11.27 28.83
N GLY A 747 2.53 10.68 29.84
CA GLY A 747 1.60 9.57 29.65
C GLY A 747 0.45 9.61 30.64
N LYS A 748 -0.48 8.69 30.44
CA LYS A 748 -1.67 8.55 31.28
C LYS A 748 -1.97 7.07 31.53
N THR A 749 -2.15 6.72 32.79
CA THR A 749 -2.59 5.39 33.20
C THR A 749 -3.76 5.47 34.19
N SER A 750 -4.72 4.55 34.05
CA SER A 750 -5.81 4.36 35.02
C SER A 750 -5.46 3.39 36.13
N ALA A 751 -4.51 2.47 35.87
CA ALA A 751 -3.94 1.57 36.84
C ALA A 751 -2.54 2.09 37.19
N GLY A 752 -2.36 2.62 38.40
CA GLY A 752 -1.01 2.96 38.87
C GLY A 752 -0.11 1.71 38.85
N GLY A 753 1.17 1.86 38.52
CA GLY A 753 2.07 0.72 38.41
C GLY A 753 3.55 1.08 38.34
N CYS A 754 4.38 0.23 38.96
CA CYS A 754 5.85 0.36 39.07
C CYS A 754 6.58 -0.29 37.90
N THR A 755 6.14 0.02 36.68
CA THR A 755 6.57 -0.71 35.48
C THR A 755 6.98 0.23 34.34
N LEU A 756 7.16 1.52 34.60
CA LEU A 756 7.76 2.43 33.64
C LEU A 756 9.23 2.05 33.43
N GLU A 757 9.67 2.01 32.17
CA GLU A 757 11.05 1.73 31.75
C GLU A 757 11.46 2.70 30.65
N VAL A 758 12.51 3.48 30.91
CA VAL A 758 13.02 4.50 29.98
C VAL A 758 14.53 4.33 29.82
N TRP A 759 14.96 4.14 28.57
CA TRP A 759 16.36 4.16 28.18
C TRP A 759 16.89 5.59 28.16
N VAL A 760 18.12 5.79 28.65
CA VAL A 760 18.86 7.06 28.55
C VAL A 760 20.31 6.76 28.13
N PRO A 761 20.81 7.31 27.02
CA PRO A 761 22.17 7.03 26.56
C PRO A 761 23.23 7.76 27.39
N GLY A 762 24.46 7.24 27.36
CA GLY A 762 25.65 7.88 27.90
C GLY A 762 26.00 7.50 29.34
N ASN A 763 27.22 7.86 29.76
CA ASN A 763 27.80 7.39 31.02
C ASN A 763 27.33 8.16 32.25
N GLU A 764 26.89 9.42 32.09
CA GLU A 764 26.48 10.23 33.22
C GLU A 764 25.09 9.82 33.73
N ARG A 765 24.94 9.74 35.06
CA ARG A 765 23.68 9.37 35.69
C ARG A 765 22.58 10.39 35.36
N PRO A 766 21.41 9.96 34.86
CA PRO A 766 20.31 10.87 34.58
C PRO A 766 19.72 11.43 35.88
N VAL A 767 19.37 12.71 35.86
CA VAL A 767 18.67 13.42 36.95
C VAL A 767 17.28 13.81 36.47
N PRO A 768 16.27 12.94 36.68
CA PRO A 768 14.92 13.19 36.19
C PRO A 768 14.18 14.20 37.05
N THR A 769 13.43 15.08 36.39
CA THR A 769 12.30 15.79 37.01
C THR A 769 11.03 15.06 36.63
N ALA A 770 10.20 14.71 37.62
CA ALA A 770 9.00 13.95 37.38
C ALA A 770 7.78 14.49 38.14
N THR A 771 6.60 14.21 37.60
CA THR A 771 5.31 14.49 38.24
C THR A 771 4.41 13.28 37.99
N GLY A 772 3.72 12.78 39.02
CA GLY A 772 2.92 11.56 38.91
C GLY A 772 3.75 10.28 38.71
N ILE A 773 5.04 10.31 39.07
CA ILE A 773 5.95 9.16 39.05
C ILE A 773 6.68 9.10 40.39
N ASP A 774 6.42 8.04 41.15
CA ASP A 774 7.09 7.78 42.43
C ASP A 774 8.21 6.73 42.24
N GLN A 775 9.01 6.55 43.29
CA GLN A 775 10.04 5.49 43.37
C GLN A 775 10.97 5.42 42.15
N ILE A 776 11.46 6.59 41.71
CA ILE A 776 12.31 6.63 40.53
C ILE A 776 13.64 5.95 40.82
N GLY A 777 13.89 4.87 40.08
CA GLY A 777 15.12 4.12 40.07
C GLY A 777 15.96 4.45 38.85
N THR A 778 17.28 4.39 38.98
CA THR A 778 18.21 4.46 37.85
C THR A 778 19.24 3.34 37.99
N ARG A 779 19.37 2.53 36.95
CA ARG A 779 20.33 1.42 36.88
C ARG A 779 21.26 1.64 35.70
N GLN A 780 22.57 1.67 35.98
CA GLN A 780 23.55 1.72 34.91
C GLN A 780 23.52 0.41 34.13
N VAL A 781 23.55 0.51 32.81
CA VAL A 781 23.62 -0.60 31.86
C VAL A 781 24.73 -0.29 30.85
N GLN A 782 25.06 -1.25 29.99
CA GLN A 782 26.05 -0.99 28.94
C GLN A 782 25.57 0.16 28.04
N GLY A 783 26.44 1.14 27.82
CA GLY A 783 26.18 2.31 26.96
C GLY A 783 25.22 3.38 27.53
N GLY A 784 24.58 3.14 28.68
CA GLY A 784 23.57 4.07 29.20
C GLY A 784 22.98 3.71 30.55
N TRP A 785 21.74 4.14 30.76
CA TRP A 785 20.97 3.96 31.99
C TRP A 785 19.56 3.51 31.68
N MET A 786 19.04 2.62 32.51
CA MET A 786 17.61 2.30 32.55
C MET A 786 16.97 3.01 33.74
N LEU A 787 16.02 3.89 33.46
CA LEU A 787 15.20 4.57 34.46
C LEU A 787 13.90 3.80 34.66
N THR A 788 13.53 3.56 35.92
CA THR A 788 12.27 2.91 36.30
C THR A 788 11.44 3.79 37.22
N GLY A 789 10.13 3.58 37.29
CA GLY A 789 9.28 4.33 38.22
C GLY A 789 7.84 3.83 38.33
N CYS A 790 7.16 4.28 39.38
CA CYS A 790 5.75 4.03 39.67
C CYS A 790 4.87 5.17 39.16
N ALA A 791 4.34 5.01 37.95
CA ALA A 791 3.50 6.02 37.32
C ALA A 791 2.04 5.88 37.75
N HIS A 792 1.35 7.00 37.99
CA HIS A 792 -0.07 7.03 38.34
C HIS A 792 -0.79 8.24 37.73
N GLY A 793 -2.05 8.07 37.32
CA GLY A 793 -2.83 9.14 36.71
C GLY A 793 -2.17 9.69 35.44
N THR A 794 -2.11 11.01 35.32
CA THR A 794 -1.30 11.69 34.31
C THR A 794 0.11 11.89 34.87
N TYR A 795 1.11 11.40 34.17
CA TYR A 795 2.50 11.48 34.60
C TYR A 795 3.37 12.16 33.56
N ARG A 796 4.45 12.78 34.03
CA ARG A 796 5.46 13.45 33.21
C ARG A 796 6.85 13.10 33.73
N LEU A 797 7.76 12.85 32.80
CA LEU A 797 9.19 12.68 33.04
C LEU A 797 9.95 13.63 32.11
N THR A 798 10.89 14.39 32.67
CA THR A 798 11.77 15.30 31.92
C THR A 798 13.22 15.03 32.29
N LEU A 799 14.07 14.94 31.27
CA LEU A 799 15.53 14.90 31.35
C LEU A 799 16.07 16.14 30.62
N SER A 800 16.87 16.97 31.32
CA SER A 800 17.31 18.30 30.86
C SER A 800 18.72 18.35 30.30
#